data_AF-A0A364L7E9-F1
#
_entry.id   AF-A0A364L7E9-F1
#
_cell.length_a   1.000
_cell.length_b   1.000
_cell.length_c   1.000
_cell.angle_alpha   90.00
_cell.angle_beta   90.00
_cell.angle_gamma   90.00
#
_symmetry.space_group_name_H-M   'P 1'
#
loop_
_entity.id
_entity.type
_entity.pdbx_description
1 polymer ?
#
loop_
_entity_poly.entity_id
_entity_poly.type
_entity_poly.pdbx_seq_one_letter_code
_entity_poly.pdbx_strand_id
1 'polypeptide(L)'
;MDVAGHATVLNPTQEPQALFEEAETLVDQLNHPTGTIKNNIKSIQDRLQQIQKSPQGWDVARYLLDHPNSSTKFFGALTFIVKINQSWSDLSTDAIQQLKTYLIGSYVTFIESQEKQLVTRKLSAALIAIFFADESWTHPIQDIANFFWQHGRESSSEIDYEGTVIPALNETQISGLLSFAQTLAEDSVKSCGLLRKSTGGHPITESIEDAFSLCNYVLGVLLNQYRAEGDVTEMTGFGVLDACRAWISVRTSIYLRDRSESHNVQSTVDRIILCVDITTLCNHATEILSDMLNMEDRLLKPAHLQFILNYIQGNQGAELVQRLIDGDEDDDAMGFWDLLEAYTQSRRVDLVTNSLGPSHAVLLTYFDVLFQGPGHPGVDDIIAPRLLEWWTETADTLLDGVEEGLEAARQHLAKAVLNVYNRLKWPAEEEFDQWVADERSEFYNFRRDTEDFLLTSYATLGLELFDLFRQKAVSALDVGDWNEFEAACFCLSQLSEAVDSSEAALDHLNAIFTSDKFTEICFNSDQLPTKTRQTLVDMLGKYQSYFERNPSLLPKVLTFLFSSLNVGSCTNNASRSIGSLCKSCCQALVAELPVFLRICSEFQQSQAVTVQSLERVVEGIAAVVQVLPSEEAKAPCIDELLRPFFSQTASARDDALRGDIESAHTRGHLALKCISGIGRGLRSDDSKVIDLESEETPLDDNSFWDTHPLQEQLRQCLLVYLNGFPLEHEIIEGICEVLKAGFTEKIGPFVFRPAITVHLLTTVPLGAAGAADVVMSTASSFLASHQSNPGKVQEEAALLFVHVSWTFSLMMQNPQSHDPEVSNSGISFLTRSLPKYHEILFSLTSAPAASTFHFAAPPPNMNMEIPVLQTILNFISNALSGREPLPLRSASQFWVGVLTLPNATNGMTNASRAIQEYLPSLCHVLMTQVSGSCARSDINHLCEVLKKILFKFQGEARNLLAASLASLAGPNEQTPSGLSKEKERFLAMLLGARGGAATQEIVRTYWINCRGAGFAYQA
;
A
#
# COMPACT_ATOMS: atom_id res chain seq x y z
N MET A 1 -15.74 -22.14 47.42
CA MET A 1 -17.05 -22.47 46.81
C MET A 1 -16.93 -23.87 46.27
N ASP A 2 -17.57 -24.83 46.95
CA ASP A 2 -17.68 -26.21 46.48
C ASP A 2 -18.60 -26.22 45.26
N VAL A 3 -18.04 -26.46 44.07
CA VAL A 3 -18.80 -26.79 42.87
C VAL A 3 -18.32 -28.16 42.38
N ALA A 4 -18.64 -29.19 43.16
CA ALA A 4 -18.62 -30.57 42.72
C ALA A 4 -20.03 -30.93 42.21
N GLY A 5 -20.18 -31.15 40.90
CA GLY A 5 -21.50 -31.43 40.33
C GLY A 5 -21.56 -31.75 38.83
N HIS A 6 -20.79 -32.76 38.40
CA HIS A 6 -21.01 -33.61 37.21
C HIS A 6 -20.74 -33.05 35.80
N ALA A 7 -19.57 -33.41 35.25
CA ALA A 7 -19.45 -34.24 34.05
C ALA A 7 -18.03 -34.83 33.93
N THR A 8 -17.86 -36.09 34.35
CA THR A 8 -16.62 -36.87 34.23
C THR A 8 -16.57 -37.67 32.94
N VAL A 9 -15.53 -37.46 32.11
CA VAL A 9 -14.78 -38.54 31.42
C VAL A 9 -13.28 -38.21 31.46
N LEU A 10 -12.67 -38.68 32.56
CA LEU A 10 -11.29 -39.14 32.82
C LEU A 10 -10.09 -38.64 31.97
N ASN A 11 -9.12 -38.02 32.64
CA ASN A 11 -7.88 -38.71 33.04
C ASN A 11 -7.28 -38.08 34.33
N PRO A 12 -7.03 -38.84 35.42
CA PRO A 12 -6.52 -38.34 36.69
C PRO A 12 -5.01 -38.55 36.80
N THR A 13 -4.20 -37.50 36.90
CA THR A 13 -2.84 -37.50 37.51
C THR A 13 -2.13 -36.14 37.39
N GLN A 14 -2.76 -35.07 37.86
CA GLN A 14 -2.06 -33.91 38.39
C GLN A 14 -2.96 -33.35 39.48
N GLU A 15 -2.48 -33.30 40.72
CA GLU A 15 -3.19 -32.58 41.78
C GLU A 15 -3.40 -31.13 41.29
N PRO A 16 -4.58 -30.52 41.51
CA PRO A 16 -4.84 -29.14 41.06
C PRO A 16 -3.77 -28.16 41.54
N GLN A 17 -3.16 -28.46 42.69
CA GLN A 17 -2.08 -27.71 43.30
C GLN A 17 -0.77 -27.75 42.50
N ALA A 18 -0.42 -28.89 41.89
CA ALA A 18 0.77 -29.01 41.04
C ALA A 18 0.65 -28.19 39.74
N LEU A 19 -0.57 -28.07 39.19
CA LEU A 19 -0.84 -27.23 38.01
C LEU A 19 -0.77 -25.74 38.34
N PHE A 20 -1.17 -25.34 39.54
CA PHE A 20 -1.06 -23.96 40.03
C PHE A 20 0.40 -23.55 40.18
N GLU A 21 1.20 -24.37 40.85
CA GLU A 21 2.65 -24.16 41.02
C GLU A 21 3.40 -24.20 39.68
N GLU A 22 3.00 -25.09 38.75
CA GLU A 22 3.55 -25.15 37.39
C GLU A 22 3.27 -23.83 36.64
N ALA A 23 2.02 -23.35 36.66
CA ALA A 23 1.64 -22.11 35.99
C ALA A 23 2.37 -20.89 36.56
N GLU A 24 2.47 -20.79 37.88
CA GLU A 24 3.21 -19.71 38.56
C GLU A 24 4.69 -19.71 38.14
N THR A 25 5.34 -20.88 38.19
CA THR A 25 6.76 -21.04 37.82
C THR A 25 7.00 -20.65 36.36
N LEU A 26 6.11 -21.07 35.44
CA LEU A 26 6.23 -20.75 34.02
C LEU A 26 6.02 -19.25 33.74
N VAL A 27 5.12 -18.59 34.47
CA VAL A 27 4.91 -17.14 34.37
C VAL A 27 6.13 -16.37 34.88
N ASP A 28 6.74 -16.80 35.99
CA ASP A 28 7.96 -16.19 36.51
C ASP A 28 9.13 -16.34 35.52
N GLN A 29 9.32 -17.54 34.97
CA GLN A 29 10.34 -17.81 33.95
C GLN A 29 10.14 -17.01 32.66
N LEU A 30 8.89 -16.74 32.27
CA LEU A 30 8.57 -15.93 31.10
C LEU A 30 8.92 -14.45 31.32
N ASN A 31 8.70 -13.93 32.52
CA ASN A 31 8.96 -12.52 32.86
C ASN A 31 10.42 -12.24 33.27
N HIS A 32 11.16 -13.27 33.71
CA HIS A 32 12.57 -13.17 34.10
C HIS A 32 13.47 -14.19 33.36
N PRO A 33 13.58 -14.11 32.02
CA PRO A 33 14.31 -15.11 31.25
C PRO A 33 15.84 -14.99 31.45
N THR A 34 16.43 -15.96 32.14
CA THR A 34 17.89 -16.06 32.36
C THR A 34 18.49 -17.32 31.73
N GLY A 35 19.71 -17.21 31.17
CA GLY A 35 20.47 -18.34 30.64
C GLY A 35 19.73 -19.17 29.57
N THR A 36 19.63 -20.48 29.80
CA THR A 36 18.98 -21.48 28.94
C THR A 36 17.48 -21.25 28.71
N ILE A 37 16.82 -20.44 29.53
CA ILE A 37 15.38 -20.14 29.42
C ILE A 37 15.08 -19.29 28.18
N LYS A 38 16.00 -18.42 27.74
CA LYS A 38 15.83 -17.60 26.51
C LYS A 38 15.64 -18.46 25.25
N ASN A 39 16.29 -19.62 25.19
CA ASN A 39 16.18 -20.55 24.05
C ASN A 39 14.88 -21.38 24.09
N ASN A 40 14.17 -21.39 25.22
CA ASN A 40 12.97 -22.21 25.46
C ASN A 40 11.68 -21.38 25.62
N ILE A 41 11.71 -20.06 25.42
CA ILE A 41 10.54 -19.17 25.57
C ILE A 41 9.34 -19.68 24.78
N LYS A 42 9.54 -20.15 23.55
CA LYS A 42 8.47 -20.69 22.71
C LYS A 42 7.78 -21.90 23.37
N SER A 43 8.55 -22.83 23.93
CA SER A 43 7.99 -24.00 24.62
C SER A 43 7.24 -23.63 25.91
N ILE A 44 7.71 -22.61 26.64
CA ILE A 44 7.05 -22.08 27.84
C ILE A 44 5.72 -21.43 27.45
N GLN A 45 5.71 -20.60 26.40
CA GLN A 45 4.49 -20.00 25.86
C GLN A 45 3.49 -21.05 25.38
N ASP A 46 3.95 -22.07 24.64
CA ASP A 46 3.09 -23.17 24.17
C ASP A 46 2.46 -23.92 25.35
N ARG A 47 3.24 -24.19 26.41
CA ARG A 47 2.75 -24.86 27.61
C ARG A 47 1.75 -23.99 28.39
N LEU A 48 2.06 -22.71 28.58
CA LEU A 48 1.14 -21.75 29.20
C LEU A 48 -0.17 -21.64 28.42
N GLN A 49 -0.13 -21.60 27.08
CA GLN A 49 -1.34 -21.63 26.25
C GLN A 49 -2.13 -22.93 26.42
N GLN A 50 -1.48 -24.09 26.54
CA GLN A 50 -2.17 -25.35 26.84
C GLN A 50 -2.90 -25.28 28.19
N ILE A 51 -2.25 -24.73 29.22
CA ILE A 51 -2.83 -24.55 30.56
C ILE A 51 -4.05 -23.62 30.48
N GLN A 52 -3.94 -22.49 29.78
CA GLN A 52 -5.05 -21.53 29.61
C GLN A 52 -6.28 -22.14 28.94
N LYS A 53 -6.09 -23.10 28.02
CA LYS A 53 -7.18 -23.79 27.30
C LYS A 53 -7.74 -24.99 28.06
N SER A 54 -7.09 -25.41 29.15
CA SER A 54 -7.51 -26.58 29.93
C SER A 54 -8.85 -26.35 30.66
N PRO A 55 -9.55 -27.42 31.08
CA PRO A 55 -10.73 -27.31 31.95
C PRO A 55 -10.42 -26.59 33.27
N GLN A 56 -9.25 -26.86 33.86
CA GLN A 56 -8.76 -26.27 35.11
C GLN A 56 -8.34 -24.81 34.96
N GLY A 57 -8.33 -24.25 33.74
CA GLY A 57 -7.89 -22.89 33.49
C GLY A 57 -8.67 -21.82 34.26
N TRP A 58 -9.93 -22.07 34.64
CA TRP A 58 -10.71 -21.17 35.49
C TRP A 58 -10.14 -21.07 36.91
N ASP A 59 -9.77 -22.20 37.51
CA ASP A 59 -9.18 -22.27 38.84
C ASP A 59 -7.75 -21.72 38.84
N VAL A 60 -6.98 -22.03 37.80
CA VAL A 60 -5.63 -21.48 37.59
C VAL A 60 -5.70 -19.96 37.48
N ALA A 61 -6.64 -19.41 36.70
CA ALA A 61 -6.79 -17.96 36.56
C ALA A 61 -7.06 -17.28 37.90
N ARG A 62 -7.94 -17.85 38.72
CA ARG A 62 -8.26 -17.37 40.06
C ARG A 62 -7.04 -17.40 40.99
N TYR A 63 -6.34 -18.54 41.02
CA TYR A 63 -5.13 -18.70 41.83
C TYR A 63 -4.06 -17.65 41.47
N LEU A 64 -3.82 -17.43 40.18
CA LEU A 64 -2.83 -16.46 39.71
C LEU A 64 -3.26 -15.01 39.97
N LEU A 65 -4.57 -14.71 39.92
CA LEU A 65 -5.09 -13.36 40.20
C LEU A 65 -5.05 -13.00 41.69
N ASP A 66 -5.25 -13.97 42.58
CA ASP A 66 -5.17 -13.79 44.04
C ASP A 66 -3.70 -13.73 44.55
N HIS A 67 -2.72 -13.99 43.68
CA HIS A 67 -1.30 -14.00 44.04
C HIS A 67 -0.75 -12.57 44.27
N PRO A 68 0.20 -12.35 45.22
CA PRO A 68 0.72 -11.01 45.50
C PRO A 68 1.56 -10.38 44.36
N ASN A 69 2.12 -11.17 43.46
CA ASN A 69 2.99 -10.67 42.38
C ASN A 69 2.17 -10.11 41.20
N SER A 70 2.38 -8.84 40.84
CA SER A 70 1.72 -8.15 39.72
C SER A 70 1.81 -8.90 38.37
N SER A 71 2.94 -9.53 38.06
CA SER A 71 3.13 -10.26 36.80
C SER A 71 2.26 -11.52 36.74
N THR A 72 2.09 -12.19 37.89
CA THR A 72 1.20 -13.34 38.06
C THR A 72 -0.26 -12.91 37.95
N LYS A 73 -0.63 -11.79 38.59
CA LYS A 73 -1.97 -11.20 38.48
C LYS A 73 -2.34 -10.87 37.04
N PHE A 74 -1.42 -10.29 36.27
CA PHE A 74 -1.61 -9.99 34.85
C PHE A 74 -1.92 -11.27 34.05
N PHE A 75 -1.19 -12.35 34.28
CA PHE A 75 -1.42 -13.63 33.61
C PHE A 75 -2.72 -14.30 34.06
N GLY A 76 -3.13 -14.14 35.32
CA GLY A 76 -4.44 -14.54 35.82
C GLY A 76 -5.57 -13.87 35.03
N ALA A 77 -5.53 -12.54 34.91
CA ALA A 77 -6.48 -11.77 34.11
C ALA A 77 -6.49 -12.19 32.62
N LEU A 78 -5.31 -12.40 32.02
CA LEU A 78 -5.19 -12.91 30.65
C LEU A 78 -5.85 -14.29 30.49
N THR A 79 -5.67 -15.18 31.47
CA THR A 79 -6.25 -16.53 31.45
C THR A 79 -7.76 -16.48 31.54
N PHE A 80 -8.33 -15.58 32.35
CA PHE A 80 -9.78 -15.33 32.36
C PHE A 80 -10.29 -14.90 30.98
N ILE A 81 -9.62 -13.96 30.29
CA ILE A 81 -10.01 -13.55 28.93
C ILE A 81 -10.06 -14.75 27.97
N VAL A 82 -9.03 -15.61 28.00
CA VAL A 82 -8.98 -16.80 27.14
C VAL A 82 -10.14 -17.76 27.44
N LYS A 83 -10.42 -17.99 28.73
CA LYS A 83 -11.50 -18.89 29.17
C LYS A 83 -12.88 -18.35 28.86
N ILE A 84 -13.12 -17.06 29.04
CA ILE A 84 -14.36 -16.39 28.62
C ILE A 84 -14.57 -16.60 27.13
N ASN A 85 -13.58 -16.30 26.29
CA ASN A 85 -13.75 -16.40 24.84
C ASN A 85 -13.94 -17.84 24.30
N GLN A 86 -13.48 -18.87 25.03
CA GLN A 86 -13.51 -20.26 24.55
C GLN A 86 -14.58 -21.14 25.20
N SER A 87 -14.87 -20.91 26.48
CA SER A 87 -15.67 -21.81 27.34
C SER A 87 -16.83 -21.09 28.03
N TRP A 88 -17.27 -19.94 27.51
CA TRP A 88 -18.40 -19.19 28.09
C TRP A 88 -19.69 -20.02 28.18
N SER A 89 -19.99 -20.77 27.12
CA SER A 89 -21.20 -21.61 27.01
C SER A 89 -21.29 -22.71 28.07
N ASP A 90 -20.17 -23.03 28.72
CA ASP A 90 -20.07 -24.11 29.70
C ASP A 90 -20.48 -23.63 31.11
N LEU A 91 -20.66 -22.32 31.32
CA LEU A 91 -20.99 -21.73 32.62
C LEU A 91 -22.50 -21.63 32.84
N SER A 92 -22.93 -21.92 34.08
CA SER A 92 -24.31 -21.65 34.52
C SER A 92 -24.50 -20.16 34.84
N THR A 93 -25.74 -19.67 34.80
CA THR A 93 -26.07 -18.27 35.14
C THR A 93 -25.59 -17.87 36.55
N ASP A 94 -25.66 -18.80 37.51
CA ASP A 94 -25.15 -18.59 38.87
C ASP A 94 -23.62 -18.48 38.90
N ALA A 95 -22.90 -19.32 38.15
CA ALA A 95 -21.45 -19.25 38.03
C ALA A 95 -20.99 -17.96 37.34
N ILE A 96 -21.75 -17.48 36.33
CA ILE A 96 -21.51 -16.19 35.67
C ILE A 96 -21.62 -15.04 36.67
N GLN A 97 -22.67 -15.03 37.50
CA GLN A 97 -22.88 -13.97 38.49
C GLN A 97 -21.78 -13.97 39.58
N GLN A 98 -21.35 -15.15 40.01
CA GLN A 98 -20.23 -15.30 40.96
C GLN A 98 -18.91 -14.82 40.37
N LEU A 99 -18.63 -15.17 39.10
CA LEU A 99 -17.43 -14.73 38.40
C LEU A 99 -17.40 -13.20 38.26
N LYS A 100 -18.52 -12.58 37.85
CA LYS A 100 -18.66 -11.12 37.78
C LYS A 100 -18.37 -10.47 39.12
N THR A 101 -19.04 -10.92 40.17
CA THR A 101 -18.88 -10.38 41.54
C THR A 101 -17.42 -10.48 42.01
N TYR A 102 -16.76 -11.60 41.73
CA TYR A 102 -15.35 -11.82 42.08
C TYR A 102 -14.40 -10.89 41.33
N LEU A 103 -14.55 -10.75 40.00
CA LEU A 103 -13.67 -9.90 39.20
C LEU A 103 -13.90 -8.41 39.47
N ILE A 104 -15.15 -7.98 39.71
CA ILE A 104 -15.45 -6.60 40.13
C ILE A 104 -14.84 -6.32 41.49
N GLY A 105 -15.02 -7.21 42.48
CA GLY A 105 -14.41 -7.06 43.80
C GLY A 105 -12.87 -7.03 43.75
N SER A 106 -12.27 -7.86 42.88
CA SER A 106 -10.82 -7.85 42.64
C SER A 106 -10.36 -6.53 42.02
N TYR A 107 -11.12 -5.98 41.07
CA TYR A 107 -10.82 -4.69 40.44
C TYR A 107 -10.86 -3.55 41.46
N VAL A 108 -11.92 -3.49 42.27
CA VAL A 108 -12.05 -2.50 43.36
C VAL A 108 -10.86 -2.59 44.33
N THR A 109 -10.51 -3.81 44.75
CA THR A 109 -9.36 -4.05 45.63
C THR A 109 -8.05 -3.58 44.98
N PHE A 110 -7.86 -3.81 43.68
CA PHE A 110 -6.65 -3.39 42.96
C PHE A 110 -6.54 -1.87 42.85
N ILE A 111 -7.66 -1.16 42.68
CA ILE A 111 -7.68 0.31 42.68
C ILE A 111 -7.37 0.86 44.08
N GLU A 112 -7.99 0.33 45.12
CA GLU A 112 -7.77 0.79 46.51
C GLU A 112 -6.37 0.48 47.03
N SER A 113 -5.76 -0.62 46.57
CA SER A 113 -4.37 -0.97 46.88
C SER A 113 -3.34 -0.32 45.96
N GLN A 114 -3.76 0.51 45.00
CA GLN A 114 -2.89 1.17 44.01
C GLN A 114 -1.98 0.19 43.24
N GLU A 115 -2.55 -0.92 42.78
CA GLU A 115 -1.85 -1.89 41.95
C GLU A 115 -1.39 -1.28 40.60
N LYS A 116 -0.40 -1.89 39.94
CA LYS A 116 0.14 -1.38 38.67
C LYS A 116 -0.94 -1.22 37.59
N GLN A 117 -0.94 -0.09 36.88
CA GLN A 117 -1.90 0.25 35.82
C GLN A 117 -2.02 -0.83 34.72
N LEU A 118 -0.92 -1.52 34.37
CA LEU A 118 -0.94 -2.61 33.39
C LEU A 118 -1.81 -3.79 33.85
N VAL A 119 -1.82 -4.10 35.15
CA VAL A 119 -2.61 -5.19 35.73
C VAL A 119 -4.08 -4.79 35.81
N THR A 120 -4.37 -3.57 36.27
CA THR A 120 -5.74 -3.06 36.36
C THR A 120 -6.39 -2.96 34.97
N ARG A 121 -5.71 -2.41 33.96
CA ARG A 121 -6.22 -2.40 32.56
C ARG A 121 -6.45 -3.82 32.02
N LYS A 122 -5.59 -4.79 32.38
CA LYS A 122 -5.77 -6.17 31.93
C LYS A 122 -6.97 -6.86 32.59
N LEU A 123 -7.22 -6.57 33.87
CA LEU A 123 -8.42 -7.02 34.56
C LEU A 123 -9.69 -6.33 34.03
N SER A 124 -9.63 -5.03 33.70
CA SER A 124 -10.70 -4.35 32.97
C SER A 124 -11.02 -5.07 31.66
N ALA A 125 -10.01 -5.45 30.86
CA ALA A 125 -10.22 -6.23 29.64
C ALA A 125 -10.91 -7.60 29.89
N ALA A 126 -10.66 -8.24 31.03
CA ALA A 126 -11.36 -9.46 31.42
C ALA A 126 -12.84 -9.20 31.77
N LEU A 127 -13.13 -8.12 32.50
CA LEU A 127 -14.50 -7.67 32.76
C LEU A 127 -15.23 -7.28 31.47
N ILE A 128 -14.56 -6.60 30.55
CA ILE A 128 -15.11 -6.22 29.25
C ILE A 128 -15.38 -7.46 28.37
N ALA A 129 -14.53 -8.48 28.43
CA ALA A 129 -14.81 -9.75 27.77
C ALA A 129 -16.10 -10.40 28.31
N ILE A 130 -16.39 -10.28 29.60
CA ILE A 130 -17.68 -10.71 30.16
C ILE A 130 -18.82 -9.84 29.63
N PHE A 131 -18.66 -8.53 29.58
CA PHE A 131 -19.68 -7.61 29.05
C PHE A 131 -20.10 -7.96 27.62
N PHE A 132 -19.16 -8.33 26.75
CA PHE A 132 -19.48 -8.78 25.39
C PHE A 132 -20.03 -10.21 25.32
N ALA A 133 -19.76 -11.06 26.31
CA ALA A 133 -20.25 -12.42 26.37
C ALA A 133 -21.64 -12.54 27.03
N ASP A 134 -22.00 -11.59 27.89
CA ASP A 134 -23.25 -11.54 28.65
C ASP A 134 -24.13 -10.35 28.26
N GLU A 135 -25.05 -10.59 27.33
CA GLU A 135 -26.01 -9.57 26.88
C GLU A 135 -26.93 -9.05 28.00
N SER A 136 -27.03 -9.74 29.14
CA SER A 136 -27.85 -9.28 30.27
C SER A 136 -27.18 -8.19 31.12
N TRP A 137 -25.88 -7.95 30.94
CA TRP A 137 -25.15 -6.97 31.74
C TRP A 137 -25.25 -5.56 31.15
N THR A 138 -26.19 -4.75 31.65
CA THR A 138 -26.50 -3.44 31.04
C THR A 138 -25.68 -2.27 31.59
N HIS A 139 -25.37 -2.25 32.89
CA HIS A 139 -24.74 -1.10 33.57
C HIS A 139 -23.41 -1.46 34.26
N PRO A 140 -22.36 -1.90 33.54
CA PRO A 140 -21.09 -2.29 34.14
C PRO A 140 -20.40 -1.15 34.90
N ILE A 141 -20.55 0.09 34.45
CA ILE A 141 -19.95 1.27 35.10
C ILE A 141 -20.66 1.55 36.43
N GLN A 142 -22.00 1.53 36.45
CA GLN A 142 -22.75 1.73 37.69
C GLN A 142 -22.48 0.60 38.69
N ASP A 143 -22.39 -0.65 38.23
CA ASP A 143 -22.10 -1.79 39.11
C ASP A 143 -20.74 -1.64 39.81
N ILE A 144 -19.69 -1.27 39.08
CA ILE A 144 -18.37 -1.05 39.69
C ILE A 144 -18.42 0.13 40.67
N ALA A 145 -19.09 1.22 40.33
CA ALA A 145 -19.28 2.36 41.23
C ALA A 145 -20.04 1.99 42.51
N ASN A 146 -21.08 1.16 42.38
CA ASN A 146 -21.85 0.63 43.49
C ASN A 146 -20.98 -0.24 44.40
N PHE A 147 -20.07 -1.05 43.84
CA PHE A 147 -19.12 -1.82 44.65
C PHE A 147 -18.15 -0.92 45.42
N PHE A 148 -17.60 0.14 44.80
CA PHE A 148 -16.78 1.12 45.53
C PHE A 148 -17.56 1.76 46.69
N TRP A 149 -18.84 2.08 46.48
CA TRP A 149 -19.70 2.69 47.49
C TRP A 149 -20.11 1.72 48.61
N GLN A 150 -20.44 0.47 48.25
CA GLN A 150 -20.86 -0.58 49.19
C GLN A 150 -19.72 -1.18 49.99
N HIS A 151 -18.46 -1.03 49.56
CA HIS A 151 -17.29 -1.48 50.33
C HIS A 151 -17.09 -0.75 51.67
N GLY A 152 -18.09 0.02 52.14
CA GLY A 152 -18.21 0.53 53.50
C GLY A 152 -19.61 0.58 54.11
N ARG A 153 -20.70 0.09 53.47
CA ARG A 153 -22.08 0.15 54.02
C ARG A 153 -23.01 -0.97 53.53
N GLU A 154 -23.77 -1.57 54.45
CA GLU A 154 -24.89 -2.48 54.14
C GLU A 154 -26.16 -1.67 53.82
N SER A 155 -26.65 -1.69 52.58
CA SER A 155 -28.07 -1.37 52.33
C SER A 155 -28.58 -1.79 50.95
N SER A 156 -29.77 -2.37 50.98
CA SER A 156 -30.63 -2.83 49.89
C SER A 156 -31.71 -1.78 49.60
N SER A 157 -31.52 -0.96 48.56
CA SER A 157 -32.53 -0.05 47.99
C SER A 157 -32.15 0.28 46.54
N GLU A 158 -33.09 0.75 45.71
CA GLU A 158 -32.75 1.39 44.41
C GLU A 158 -31.77 2.53 44.67
N ILE A 159 -30.56 2.41 44.11
CA ILE A 159 -29.45 3.32 44.38
C ILE A 159 -29.43 4.37 43.27
N ASP A 160 -29.53 5.64 43.65
CA ASP A 160 -29.36 6.77 42.73
C ASP A 160 -27.87 6.95 42.38
N TYR A 161 -27.50 6.52 41.17
CA TYR A 161 -26.13 6.57 40.66
C TYR A 161 -25.59 8.00 40.62
N GLU A 162 -26.35 8.95 40.05
CA GLU A 162 -25.90 10.32 39.83
C GLU A 162 -25.89 11.14 41.12
N GLY A 163 -26.95 11.03 41.94
CA GLY A 163 -27.14 11.88 43.10
C GLY A 163 -26.53 11.35 44.41
N THR A 164 -26.26 10.04 44.51
CA THR A 164 -25.82 9.41 45.77
C THR A 164 -24.48 8.68 45.65
N VAL A 165 -24.27 7.89 44.60
CA VAL A 165 -23.08 7.01 44.48
C VAL A 165 -21.85 7.80 44.09
N ILE A 166 -21.87 8.42 42.90
CA ILE A 166 -20.70 9.16 42.39
C ILE A 166 -20.24 10.23 43.39
N PRO A 167 -21.13 11.05 44.01
CA PRO A 167 -20.70 12.07 44.96
C PRO A 167 -20.09 11.55 46.26
N ALA A 168 -20.28 10.28 46.59
CA ALA A 168 -19.74 9.66 47.79
C ALA A 168 -18.37 8.99 47.58
N LEU A 169 -17.92 8.87 46.33
CA LEU A 169 -16.62 8.28 45.97
C LEU A 169 -15.47 9.25 46.27
N ASN A 170 -14.33 8.70 46.67
CA ASN A 170 -13.10 9.49 46.81
C ASN A 170 -12.35 9.61 45.47
N GLU A 171 -11.30 10.44 45.44
CA GLU A 171 -10.52 10.70 44.22
C GLU A 171 -9.90 9.45 43.58
N THR A 172 -9.39 8.52 44.38
CA THR A 172 -8.80 7.26 43.87
C THR A 172 -9.85 6.35 43.24
N GLN A 173 -11.05 6.30 43.84
CA GLN A 173 -12.18 5.52 43.34
C GLN A 173 -12.75 6.13 42.04
N ILE A 174 -12.88 7.46 41.97
CA ILE A 174 -13.28 8.18 40.75
C ILE A 174 -12.27 7.92 39.63
N SER A 175 -10.97 8.05 39.90
CA SER A 175 -9.92 7.81 38.91
C SER A 175 -9.93 6.36 38.39
N GLY A 176 -10.12 5.38 39.29
CA GLY A 176 -10.26 3.97 38.91
C GLY A 176 -11.51 3.68 38.09
N LEU A 177 -12.62 4.38 38.36
CA LEU A 177 -13.85 4.25 37.59
C LEU A 177 -13.73 4.88 36.20
N LEU A 178 -13.11 6.06 36.09
CA LEU A 178 -12.79 6.70 34.81
C LEU A 178 -11.87 5.82 33.94
N SER A 179 -10.83 5.23 34.55
CA SER A 179 -9.92 4.32 33.84
C SER A 179 -10.63 3.05 33.31
N PHE A 180 -11.59 2.51 34.08
CA PHE A 180 -12.43 1.41 33.60
C PHE A 180 -13.31 1.86 32.42
N ALA A 181 -13.99 3.00 32.57
CA ALA A 181 -14.87 3.56 31.54
C ALA A 181 -14.11 3.82 30.23
N GLN A 182 -12.90 4.40 30.30
CA GLN A 182 -12.03 4.59 29.15
C GLN A 182 -11.67 3.25 28.48
N THR A 183 -11.24 2.25 29.25
CA THR A 183 -10.86 0.94 28.70
C THR A 183 -12.06 0.24 28.03
N LEU A 184 -13.25 0.34 28.62
CA LEU A 184 -14.50 -0.18 28.05
C LEU A 184 -14.82 0.49 26.71
N ALA A 185 -14.63 1.80 26.61
CA ALA A 185 -14.82 2.53 25.35
C ALA A 185 -13.85 2.07 24.26
N GLU A 186 -12.54 2.04 24.55
CA GLU A 186 -11.49 1.63 23.61
C GLU A 186 -11.72 0.22 23.03
N ASP A 187 -12.11 -0.74 23.87
CA ASP A 187 -12.36 -2.12 23.44
C ASP A 187 -13.71 -2.27 22.71
N SER A 188 -14.67 -1.39 22.97
CA SER A 188 -15.93 -1.31 22.22
C SER A 188 -15.72 -0.85 20.77
N VAL A 189 -14.83 0.13 20.56
CA VAL A 189 -14.44 0.55 19.20
C VAL A 189 -13.79 -0.62 18.44
N LYS A 190 -12.85 -1.36 19.07
CA LYS A 190 -12.23 -2.55 18.46
C LYS A 190 -13.25 -3.64 18.10
N SER A 191 -14.32 -3.75 18.87
CA SER A 191 -15.37 -4.78 18.71
C SER A 191 -16.57 -4.34 17.85
N CYS A 192 -16.46 -3.20 17.13
CA CYS A 192 -17.55 -2.62 16.32
C CYS A 192 -18.21 -3.59 15.33
N GLY A 193 -17.45 -4.52 14.73
CA GLY A 193 -17.99 -5.49 13.77
C GLY A 193 -18.99 -6.49 14.37
N LEU A 194 -18.84 -6.81 15.67
CA LEU A 194 -19.77 -7.66 16.41
C LEU A 194 -21.01 -6.87 16.83
N LEU A 195 -20.81 -5.64 17.27
CA LEU A 195 -21.87 -4.72 17.69
C LEU A 195 -22.83 -4.38 16.55
N ARG A 196 -22.32 -4.23 15.32
CA ARG A 196 -23.15 -4.00 14.12
C ARG A 196 -24.04 -5.19 13.73
N LYS A 197 -23.69 -6.42 14.15
CA LYS A 197 -24.48 -7.64 13.88
C LYS A 197 -25.61 -7.84 14.89
N SER A 198 -25.46 -7.32 16.11
CA SER A 198 -26.55 -7.26 17.06
C SER A 198 -27.54 -6.20 16.57
N THR A 199 -28.73 -6.61 16.16
CA THR A 199 -29.80 -5.72 15.72
C THR A 199 -30.24 -4.82 16.88
N GLY A 200 -29.52 -3.72 17.12
CA GLY A 200 -29.89 -2.60 17.98
C GLY A 200 -30.11 -2.89 19.48
N GLY A 201 -29.70 -4.08 19.97
CA GLY A 201 -30.01 -4.56 21.33
C GLY A 201 -28.81 -4.77 22.26
N HIS A 202 -27.58 -4.41 21.86
CA HIS A 202 -26.43 -4.56 22.75
C HIS A 202 -26.45 -3.50 23.87
N PRO A 203 -26.14 -3.86 25.13
CA PRO A 203 -26.17 -2.96 26.30
C PRO A 203 -25.20 -1.76 26.27
N ILE A 204 -24.45 -1.57 25.19
CA ILE A 204 -23.47 -0.48 25.06
C ILE A 204 -24.13 0.90 25.12
N THR A 205 -25.40 1.01 24.71
CA THR A 205 -26.15 2.28 24.77
C THR A 205 -26.34 2.78 26.20
N GLU A 206 -26.59 1.87 27.14
CA GLU A 206 -26.73 2.23 28.55
C GLU A 206 -25.38 2.64 29.14
N SER A 207 -24.30 1.94 28.76
CA SER A 207 -22.95 2.30 29.18
C SER A 207 -22.49 3.67 28.67
N ILE A 208 -22.99 4.13 27.51
CA ILE A 208 -22.74 5.48 27.00
C ILE A 208 -23.35 6.52 27.96
N GLU A 209 -24.60 6.33 28.39
CA GLU A 209 -25.26 7.24 29.33
C GLU A 209 -24.57 7.26 30.68
N ASP A 210 -24.21 6.08 31.21
CA ASP A 210 -23.49 5.94 32.48
C ASP A 210 -22.15 6.67 32.45
N ALA A 211 -21.38 6.51 31.37
CA ALA A 211 -20.09 7.14 31.21
C ALA A 211 -20.18 8.66 31.10
N PHE A 212 -21.10 9.19 30.29
CA PHE A 212 -21.28 10.64 30.17
C PHE A 212 -21.87 11.26 31.44
N SER A 213 -22.66 10.53 32.22
CA SER A 213 -23.10 10.97 33.54
C SER A 213 -21.92 11.13 34.51
N LEU A 214 -21.05 10.11 34.59
CA LEU A 214 -19.81 10.18 35.36
C LEU A 214 -18.93 11.35 34.93
N CYS A 215 -18.71 11.51 33.62
CA CYS A 215 -17.88 12.59 33.08
C CYS A 215 -18.47 13.96 33.41
N ASN A 216 -19.79 14.15 33.25
CA ASN A 216 -20.47 15.38 33.63
C ASN A 216 -20.24 15.70 35.09
N TYR A 217 -20.45 14.76 36.01
CA TYR A 217 -20.27 15.00 37.44
C TYR A 217 -18.85 15.52 37.73
N VAL A 218 -17.82 14.79 37.26
CA VAL A 218 -16.42 15.13 37.51
C VAL A 218 -16.04 16.47 36.89
N LEU A 219 -16.42 16.74 35.63
CA LEU A 219 -16.22 18.04 35.00
C LEU A 219 -16.92 19.17 35.76
N GLY A 220 -18.08 18.92 36.34
CA GLY A 220 -18.81 19.90 37.15
C GLY A 220 -18.12 20.27 38.44
N VAL A 221 -17.63 19.27 39.16
CA VAL A 221 -16.83 19.48 40.37
C VAL A 221 -15.58 20.28 40.03
N LEU A 222 -14.89 19.88 38.97
CA LEU A 222 -13.67 20.53 38.49
C LEU A 222 -13.91 22.00 38.11
N LEU A 223 -14.93 22.30 37.30
CA LEU A 223 -15.26 23.67 36.91
C LEU A 223 -15.69 24.54 38.11
N ASN A 224 -16.34 23.95 39.11
CA ASN A 224 -16.70 24.68 40.32
C ASN A 224 -15.48 24.96 41.22
N GLN A 225 -14.55 24.00 41.32
CA GLN A 225 -13.27 24.20 42.01
C GLN A 225 -12.46 25.30 41.35
N TYR A 226 -12.33 25.27 40.02
CA TYR A 226 -11.65 26.31 39.26
C TYR A 226 -12.24 27.70 39.51
N ARG A 227 -13.58 27.82 39.52
CA ARG A 227 -14.27 29.10 39.83
C ARG A 227 -14.04 29.60 41.25
N ALA A 228 -13.80 28.70 42.20
CA ALA A 228 -13.64 29.04 43.61
C ALA A 228 -12.17 29.33 43.98
N GLU A 229 -11.23 28.53 43.48
CA GLU A 229 -9.84 28.48 43.93
C GLU A 229 -8.84 28.92 42.84
N GLY A 230 -9.23 28.92 41.57
CA GLY A 230 -8.37 29.26 40.43
C GLY A 230 -7.40 28.16 40.00
N ASP A 231 -7.45 27.00 40.65
CA ASP A 231 -6.63 25.82 40.38
C ASP A 231 -7.49 24.55 40.41
N VAL A 232 -7.03 23.45 39.82
CA VAL A 232 -7.77 22.18 39.67
C VAL A 232 -6.89 20.96 39.97
N THR A 233 -7.50 19.87 40.43
CA THR A 233 -6.80 18.59 40.55
C THR A 233 -6.50 18.02 39.15
N GLU A 234 -5.23 18.09 38.74
CA GLU A 234 -4.77 17.70 37.40
C GLU A 234 -5.09 16.24 37.05
N MET A 235 -4.86 15.30 37.98
CA MET A 235 -5.01 13.86 37.72
C MET A 235 -6.44 13.46 37.33
N THR A 236 -7.44 14.01 38.03
CA THR A 236 -8.85 13.76 37.72
C THR A 236 -9.31 14.53 36.48
N GLY A 237 -8.72 15.71 36.23
CA GLY A 237 -8.95 16.51 35.02
C GLY A 237 -8.53 15.79 33.74
N PHE A 238 -7.30 15.27 33.67
CA PHE A 238 -6.85 14.50 32.50
C PHE A 238 -7.67 13.21 32.33
N GLY A 239 -7.89 12.47 33.43
CA GLY A 239 -8.64 11.21 33.38
C GLY A 239 -10.09 11.36 32.89
N VAL A 240 -10.77 12.48 33.20
CA VAL A 240 -12.13 12.72 32.70
C VAL A 240 -12.15 13.13 31.22
N LEU A 241 -11.17 13.92 30.77
CA LEU A 241 -11.06 14.32 29.38
C LEU A 241 -10.74 13.11 28.48
N ASP A 242 -9.82 12.24 28.90
CA ASP A 242 -9.52 10.96 28.20
C ASP A 242 -10.76 10.07 28.09
N ALA A 243 -11.53 9.94 29.17
CA ALA A 243 -12.78 9.19 29.15
C ALA A 243 -13.80 9.83 28.19
N CYS A 244 -13.94 11.16 28.18
CA CYS A 244 -14.81 11.86 27.24
C CYS A 244 -14.42 11.57 25.79
N ARG A 245 -13.12 11.73 25.46
CA ARG A 245 -12.58 11.47 24.11
C ARG A 245 -12.90 10.05 23.65
N ALA A 246 -12.66 9.05 24.51
CA ALA A 246 -12.91 7.66 24.19
C ALA A 246 -14.40 7.37 23.93
N TRP A 247 -15.31 7.89 24.75
CA TRP A 247 -16.76 7.66 24.59
C TRP A 247 -17.39 8.43 23.42
N ILE A 248 -16.85 9.61 23.08
CA ILE A 248 -17.22 10.31 21.83
C ILE A 248 -16.86 9.43 20.61
N SER A 249 -15.69 8.79 20.61
CA SER A 249 -15.26 7.86 19.56
C SER A 249 -16.15 6.61 19.43
N VAL A 250 -16.60 6.03 20.56
CA VAL A 250 -17.57 4.92 20.57
C VAL A 250 -18.89 5.33 19.91
N ARG A 251 -19.41 6.49 20.25
CA ARG A 251 -20.67 7.00 19.70
C ARG A 251 -20.58 7.20 18.18
N THR A 252 -19.48 7.75 17.69
CA THR A 252 -19.27 8.02 16.26
C THR A 252 -19.09 6.74 15.44
N SER A 253 -18.39 5.74 15.97
CA SER A 253 -18.02 4.49 15.26
C SER A 253 -19.15 3.44 15.13
N ILE A 254 -20.10 3.41 16.07
CA ILE A 254 -21.16 2.37 16.16
C ILE A 254 -22.47 2.76 15.43
N TYR A 255 -22.46 3.77 14.53
CA TYR A 255 -23.67 4.27 13.83
C TYR A 255 -24.81 4.71 14.79
N LEU A 256 -24.48 5.13 16.01
CA LEU A 256 -25.45 5.74 16.93
C LEU A 256 -25.71 7.23 16.62
N ARG A 257 -25.11 7.79 15.56
CA ARG A 257 -25.28 9.19 15.12
C ARG A 257 -26.75 9.60 14.87
N ASP A 258 -27.65 8.64 14.62
CA ASP A 258 -29.08 8.88 14.34
C ASP A 258 -30.01 8.68 15.55
N ARG A 259 -29.50 8.36 16.75
CA ARG A 259 -30.33 8.30 17.97
C ARG A 259 -30.45 9.66 18.63
N SER A 260 -31.60 9.89 19.28
CA SER A 260 -31.92 11.13 20.01
C SER A 260 -30.81 11.52 20.97
N GLU A 261 -30.35 12.76 20.85
CA GLU A 261 -29.30 13.34 21.70
C GLU A 261 -29.70 13.28 23.18
N SER A 262 -28.95 12.53 23.99
CA SER A 262 -29.12 12.58 25.43
C SER A 262 -28.63 13.90 25.99
N HIS A 263 -29.33 14.39 27.01
CA HIS A 263 -28.96 15.59 27.77
C HIS A 263 -27.55 15.48 28.36
N ASN A 264 -27.13 14.30 28.81
CA ASN A 264 -25.82 14.08 29.41
C ASN A 264 -24.70 14.27 28.38
N VAL A 265 -24.87 13.79 27.15
CA VAL A 265 -23.87 13.95 26.09
C VAL A 265 -23.69 15.44 25.75
N GLN A 266 -24.79 16.18 25.57
CA GLN A 266 -24.72 17.61 25.26
C GLN A 266 -24.13 18.44 26.41
N SER A 267 -24.54 18.17 27.65
CA SER A 267 -23.96 18.82 28.84
C SER A 267 -22.45 18.56 28.97
N THR A 268 -21.97 17.40 28.53
CA THR A 268 -20.52 17.08 28.58
C THR A 268 -19.76 17.98 27.61
N VAL A 269 -20.27 18.14 26.38
CA VAL A 269 -19.68 19.03 25.37
C VAL A 269 -19.68 20.49 25.85
N ASP A 270 -20.79 20.96 26.43
CA ASP A 270 -20.87 22.30 27.03
C ASP A 270 -19.77 22.52 28.09
N ARG A 271 -19.47 21.48 28.89
CA ARG A 271 -18.44 21.55 29.95
C ARG A 271 -17.02 21.45 29.40
N ILE A 272 -16.77 20.62 28.40
CA ILE A 272 -15.46 20.51 27.73
C ILE A 272 -15.05 21.87 27.16
N ILE A 273 -15.99 22.60 26.57
CA ILE A 273 -15.74 23.94 26.02
C ILE A 273 -15.28 24.91 27.11
N LEU A 274 -15.88 24.85 28.31
CA LEU A 274 -15.47 25.67 29.44
C LEU A 274 -14.10 25.27 30.01
N CYS A 275 -13.62 24.05 29.76
CA CYS A 275 -12.29 23.62 30.17
C CYS A 275 -11.18 24.25 29.33
N VAL A 276 -11.48 24.82 28.15
CA VAL A 276 -10.50 25.56 27.33
C VAL A 276 -9.97 26.79 28.08
N ASP A 277 -10.76 27.40 28.96
CA ASP A 277 -10.34 28.55 29.78
C ASP A 277 -9.37 28.15 30.92
N ILE A 278 -9.20 26.84 31.19
CA ILE A 278 -8.31 26.33 32.25
C ILE A 278 -6.93 26.04 31.66
N THR A 279 -5.92 26.82 32.05
CA THR A 279 -4.56 26.73 31.48
C THR A 279 -3.93 25.33 31.50
N THR A 280 -4.14 24.54 32.56
CA THR A 280 -3.56 23.19 32.66
C THR A 280 -4.26 22.13 31.81
N LEU A 281 -5.53 22.36 31.44
CA LEU A 281 -6.36 21.41 30.69
C LEU A 281 -6.67 21.88 29.27
N CYS A 282 -6.28 23.11 28.93
CA CYS A 282 -6.58 23.76 27.66
C CYS A 282 -6.21 22.87 26.48
N ASN A 283 -4.95 22.40 26.42
CA ASN A 283 -4.46 21.58 25.32
C ASN A 283 -5.28 20.28 25.13
N HIS A 284 -5.54 19.54 26.21
CA HIS A 284 -6.35 18.31 26.13
C HIS A 284 -7.80 18.60 25.70
N ALA A 285 -8.39 19.72 26.17
CA ALA A 285 -9.71 20.14 25.76
C ALA A 285 -9.74 20.54 24.28
N THR A 286 -8.71 21.25 23.78
CA THR A 286 -8.59 21.62 22.37
C THR A 286 -8.40 20.40 21.49
N GLU A 287 -7.59 19.41 21.88
CA GLU A 287 -7.45 18.14 21.15
C GLU A 287 -8.81 17.43 20.96
N ILE A 288 -9.62 17.35 22.02
CA ILE A 288 -10.96 16.73 21.94
C ILE A 288 -11.85 17.50 20.97
N LEU A 289 -11.82 18.84 21.02
CA LEU A 289 -12.61 19.68 20.12
C LEU A 289 -12.14 19.55 18.67
N SER A 290 -10.83 19.45 18.43
CA SER A 290 -10.23 19.18 17.11
C SER A 290 -10.70 17.84 16.56
N ASP A 291 -10.65 16.77 17.37
CA ASP A 291 -11.17 15.45 16.98
C ASP A 291 -12.66 15.50 16.62
N MET A 292 -13.47 16.21 17.42
CA MET A 292 -14.90 16.36 17.16
C MET A 292 -15.19 17.14 15.88
N LEU A 293 -14.39 18.18 15.58
CA LEU A 293 -14.49 18.96 14.36
C LEU A 293 -14.14 18.12 13.12
N ASN A 294 -13.02 17.38 13.18
CA ASN A 294 -12.58 16.49 12.10
C ASN A 294 -13.57 15.34 11.82
N MET A 295 -14.30 14.88 12.84
CA MET A 295 -15.32 13.84 12.70
C MET A 295 -16.70 14.38 12.25
N GLU A 296 -16.81 15.70 12.05
CA GLU A 296 -18.06 16.42 11.81
C GLU A 296 -19.17 16.01 12.79
N ASP A 297 -18.85 16.01 14.09
CA ASP A 297 -19.80 15.54 15.08
C ASP A 297 -20.99 16.51 15.22
N ARG A 298 -22.22 15.97 15.03
CA ARG A 298 -23.49 16.69 15.21
C ARG A 298 -23.66 17.30 16.61
N LEU A 299 -22.85 16.89 17.59
CA LEU A 299 -22.84 17.48 18.93
C LEU A 299 -22.32 18.92 18.96
N LEU A 300 -21.49 19.33 18.01
CA LEU A 300 -21.01 20.71 17.93
C LEU A 300 -22.09 21.62 17.34
N LYS A 301 -22.76 22.37 18.24
CA LYS A 301 -23.80 23.34 17.88
C LYS A 301 -23.20 24.67 17.43
N PRO A 302 -23.95 25.54 16.73
CA PRO A 302 -23.47 26.86 16.31
C PRO A 302 -22.91 27.72 17.45
N ALA A 303 -23.46 27.61 18.67
CA ALA A 303 -22.92 28.31 19.85
C ALA A 303 -21.51 27.83 20.23
N HIS A 304 -21.23 26.53 20.09
CA HIS A 304 -19.92 25.94 20.36
C HIS A 304 -18.89 26.41 19.33
N LEU A 305 -19.28 26.39 18.06
CA LEU A 305 -18.46 26.88 16.95
C LEU A 305 -18.12 28.37 17.11
N GLN A 306 -19.06 29.17 17.61
CA GLN A 306 -18.82 30.58 17.91
C GLN A 306 -17.86 30.77 19.09
N PHE A 307 -17.94 29.94 20.13
CA PHE A 307 -16.99 29.97 21.24
C PHE A 307 -15.58 29.64 20.77
N ILE A 308 -15.41 28.56 20.00
CA ILE A 308 -14.11 28.17 19.43
C ILE A 308 -13.53 29.29 18.57
N LEU A 309 -14.36 29.93 17.73
CA LEU A 309 -13.93 31.08 16.93
C LEU A 309 -13.47 32.24 17.81
N ASN A 310 -14.21 32.58 18.87
CA ASN A 310 -13.85 33.66 19.78
C ASN A 310 -12.54 33.36 20.53
N TYR A 311 -12.28 32.08 20.87
CA TYR A 311 -11.02 31.65 21.45
C TYR A 311 -9.85 31.85 20.48
N ILE A 312 -10.00 31.36 19.24
CA ILE A 312 -9.00 31.52 18.17
C ILE A 312 -8.68 33.00 17.90
N GLN A 313 -9.69 33.86 17.96
CA GLN A 313 -9.56 35.31 17.73
C GLN A 313 -9.17 36.11 18.98
N GLY A 314 -9.22 35.48 20.15
CA GLY A 314 -8.92 36.11 21.42
C GLY A 314 -7.43 36.42 21.57
N ASN A 315 -7.09 37.12 22.65
CA ASN A 315 -5.71 37.49 22.94
C ASN A 315 -4.79 36.26 23.09
N GLN A 316 -5.30 35.17 23.67
CA GLN A 316 -4.56 33.91 23.82
C GLN A 316 -4.29 33.27 22.45
N GLY A 317 -5.28 33.19 21.56
CA GLY A 317 -5.09 32.68 20.21
C GLY A 317 -4.07 33.52 19.42
N ALA A 318 -4.14 34.85 19.53
CA ALA A 318 -3.16 35.73 18.88
C ALA A 318 -1.72 35.53 19.42
N GLU A 319 -1.56 35.30 20.72
CA GLU A 319 -0.27 34.97 21.34
C GLU A 319 0.27 33.62 20.86
N LEU A 320 -0.58 32.60 20.78
CA LEU A 320 -0.22 31.27 20.28
C LEU A 320 0.17 31.32 18.79
N VAL A 321 -0.51 32.13 17.97
CA VAL A 321 -0.09 32.36 16.57
C VAL A 321 1.28 33.02 16.49
N GLN A 322 1.58 34.00 17.35
CA GLN A 322 2.92 34.61 17.38
C GLN A 322 3.99 33.61 17.80
N ARG A 323 3.72 32.76 18.79
CA ARG A 323 4.63 31.67 19.19
C ARG A 323 4.92 30.72 18.02
N LEU A 324 3.91 30.32 17.26
CA LEU A 324 4.08 29.50 16.05
C LEU A 324 4.93 30.21 14.98
N ILE A 325 4.76 31.52 14.80
CA ILE A 325 5.58 32.32 13.87
C ILE A 325 7.04 32.42 14.33
N ASP A 326 7.28 32.39 15.65
CA ASP A 326 8.62 32.40 16.22
C ASP A 326 9.29 31.00 16.18
N GLY A 327 8.60 29.97 15.68
CA GLY A 327 9.09 28.59 15.59
C GLY A 327 8.97 27.82 16.90
N ASP A 328 8.02 28.18 17.76
CA ASP A 328 7.73 27.46 19.00
C ASP A 328 6.86 26.22 18.73
N GLU A 329 7.43 25.04 18.99
CA GLU A 329 6.81 23.73 18.78
C GLU A 329 6.26 23.11 20.07
N ASP A 330 6.11 23.89 21.14
CA ASP A 330 5.51 23.41 22.38
C ASP A 330 4.08 22.86 22.17
N ASP A 331 3.70 21.89 23.01
CA ASP A 331 2.41 21.19 22.93
C ASP A 331 1.19 22.13 22.84
N ASP A 332 1.23 23.28 23.53
CA ASP A 332 0.14 24.29 23.49
C ASP A 332 0.02 24.98 22.13
N ALA A 333 1.15 25.31 21.49
CA ALA A 333 1.19 25.99 20.20
C ALA A 333 0.71 25.02 19.10
N MET A 334 1.16 23.77 19.16
CA MET A 334 0.75 22.72 18.23
C MET A 334 -0.72 22.31 18.40
N GLY A 335 -1.20 22.16 19.64
CA GLY A 335 -2.62 21.91 19.92
C GLY A 335 -3.52 23.04 19.41
N PHE A 336 -3.05 24.28 19.46
CA PHE A 336 -3.74 25.42 18.84
C PHE A 336 -3.79 25.34 17.31
N TRP A 337 -2.67 24.98 16.66
CA TRP A 337 -2.67 24.75 15.22
C TRP A 337 -3.67 23.66 14.83
N ASP A 338 -3.67 22.53 15.54
CA ASP A 338 -4.59 21.41 15.26
C ASP A 338 -6.06 21.83 15.38
N LEU A 339 -6.38 22.71 16.34
CA LEU A 339 -7.71 23.30 16.48
C LEU A 339 -8.07 24.25 15.34
N LEU A 340 -7.13 25.12 14.94
CA LEU A 340 -7.32 26.05 13.83
C LEU A 340 -7.54 25.31 12.50
N GLU A 341 -6.72 24.30 12.24
CA GLU A 341 -6.82 23.41 11.09
C GLU A 341 -8.17 22.68 11.09
N ALA A 342 -8.52 21.98 12.16
CA ALA A 342 -9.78 21.25 12.26
C ALA A 342 -11.02 22.16 12.13
N TYR A 343 -10.96 23.38 12.68
CA TYR A 343 -12.07 24.34 12.58
C TYR A 343 -12.29 24.82 11.14
N THR A 344 -11.21 25.06 10.41
CA THR A 344 -11.26 25.59 9.03
C THR A 344 -11.48 24.51 7.99
N GLN A 345 -11.09 23.26 8.27
CA GLN A 345 -11.10 22.15 7.31
C GLN A 345 -12.47 21.93 6.64
N SER A 346 -13.53 21.81 7.43
CA SER A 346 -14.92 21.64 6.94
C SER A 346 -15.53 22.91 6.32
N ARG A 347 -14.83 24.06 6.42
CA ARG A 347 -15.33 25.39 6.02
C ARG A 347 -14.39 26.11 5.06
N ARG A 348 -13.41 25.42 4.47
CA ARG A 348 -12.33 26.03 3.68
C ARG A 348 -12.83 26.80 2.46
N VAL A 349 -13.77 26.23 1.70
CA VAL A 349 -14.37 26.90 0.53
C VAL A 349 -15.14 28.14 0.96
N ASP A 350 -15.97 28.01 2.01
CA ASP A 350 -16.73 29.12 2.57
C ASP A 350 -15.84 30.25 3.10
N LEU A 351 -14.68 29.88 3.66
CA LEU A 351 -13.69 30.82 4.16
C LEU A 351 -13.04 31.60 3.01
N VAL A 352 -12.52 30.93 1.97
CA VAL A 352 -11.83 31.60 0.85
C VAL A 352 -12.77 32.34 -0.08
N THR A 353 -14.05 31.99 -0.13
CA THR A 353 -15.08 32.71 -0.89
C THR A 353 -15.67 33.91 -0.13
N ASN A 354 -15.24 34.14 1.12
CA ASN A 354 -15.77 35.13 2.05
C ASN A 354 -17.27 34.93 2.40
N SER A 355 -17.82 33.72 2.24
CA SER A 355 -19.24 33.43 2.53
C SER A 355 -19.54 33.44 4.04
N LEU A 356 -18.55 33.10 4.89
CA LEU A 356 -18.68 33.12 6.37
C LEU A 356 -18.77 34.54 6.96
N GLY A 357 -18.44 35.57 6.18
CA GLY A 357 -18.48 36.97 6.60
C GLY A 357 -17.19 37.46 7.28
N PRO A 358 -17.17 38.75 7.69
CA PRO A 358 -15.95 39.44 8.11
C PRO A 358 -15.39 38.96 9.44
N SER A 359 -16.20 38.30 10.27
CA SER A 359 -15.70 37.69 11.51
C SER A 359 -14.60 36.69 11.23
N HIS A 360 -14.67 35.92 10.15
CA HIS A 360 -13.73 34.83 9.87
C HIS A 360 -12.47 35.26 9.12
N ALA A 361 -12.38 36.50 8.66
CA ALA A 361 -11.26 37.02 7.86
C ALA A 361 -9.90 36.96 8.60
N VAL A 362 -9.92 36.98 9.94
CA VAL A 362 -8.71 36.84 10.78
C VAL A 362 -8.03 35.49 10.54
N LEU A 363 -8.79 34.42 10.27
CA LEU A 363 -8.24 33.07 10.07
C LEU A 363 -7.34 33.01 8.82
N LEU A 364 -7.79 33.63 7.71
CA LEU A 364 -6.97 33.75 6.50
C LEU A 364 -5.72 34.61 6.75
N THR A 365 -5.84 35.62 7.60
CA THR A 365 -4.69 36.44 8.00
C THR A 365 -3.68 35.62 8.80
N TYR A 366 -4.13 34.72 9.69
CA TYR A 366 -3.24 33.79 10.40
C TYR A 366 -2.53 32.87 9.42
N PHE A 367 -3.22 32.27 8.45
CA PHE A 367 -2.58 31.45 7.42
C PHE A 367 -1.53 32.24 6.61
N ASP A 368 -1.82 33.49 6.25
CA ASP A 368 -0.86 34.33 5.53
C ASP A 368 0.43 34.61 6.32
N VAL A 369 0.33 34.74 7.64
CA VAL A 369 1.49 35.03 8.51
C VAL A 369 2.21 33.75 8.93
N LEU A 370 1.49 32.64 9.13
CA LEU A 370 2.09 31.34 9.48
C LEU A 370 2.97 30.80 8.35
N PHE A 371 2.72 31.15 7.09
CA PHE A 371 3.65 30.89 5.99
C PHE A 371 4.98 31.66 6.08
N GLN A 372 5.14 32.58 7.03
CA GLN A 372 6.34 33.38 7.25
C GLN A 372 7.11 32.94 8.50
N GLY A 373 6.92 31.68 8.94
CA GLY A 373 7.72 31.06 10.00
C GLY A 373 9.24 31.11 9.73
N PRO A 374 10.06 30.83 10.75
CA PRO A 374 11.50 31.02 10.67
C PRO A 374 12.14 29.97 9.76
N GLY A 375 13.26 30.31 9.14
CA GLY A 375 14.08 29.35 8.38
C GLY A 375 13.36 28.66 7.21
N HIS A 376 13.65 27.37 7.00
CA HIS A 376 13.21 26.61 5.84
C HIS A 376 12.06 25.62 6.15
N PRO A 377 11.05 25.48 5.26
CA PRO A 377 9.94 24.54 5.44
C PRO A 377 10.40 23.09 5.63
N GLY A 378 9.83 22.41 6.63
CA GLY A 378 10.15 21.04 6.99
C GLY A 378 11.46 20.87 7.77
N VAL A 379 12.26 21.93 7.91
CA VAL A 379 13.51 21.93 8.69
C VAL A 379 13.32 22.75 9.96
N ASP A 380 13.10 24.06 9.80
CA ASP A 380 12.86 24.99 10.92
C ASP A 380 11.37 25.33 11.08
N ASP A 381 10.59 25.17 10.00
CA ASP A 381 9.17 25.52 9.94
C ASP A 381 8.33 24.29 9.60
N ILE A 382 7.79 23.66 10.64
CA ILE A 382 6.90 22.49 10.55
C ILE A 382 5.47 22.84 10.13
N ILE A 383 5.08 24.12 10.19
CA ILE A 383 3.73 24.57 9.88
C ILE A 383 3.56 24.77 8.37
N ALA A 384 4.59 25.26 7.67
CA ALA A 384 4.53 25.53 6.23
C ALA A 384 4.10 24.30 5.39
N PRO A 385 4.61 23.06 5.62
CA PRO A 385 4.12 21.87 4.91
C PRO A 385 2.65 21.54 5.20
N ARG A 386 2.20 21.62 6.47
CA ARG A 386 0.80 21.36 6.85
C ARG A 386 -0.15 22.40 6.23
N LEU A 387 0.28 23.66 6.23
CA LEU A 387 -0.48 24.74 5.62
C LEU A 387 -0.53 24.62 4.09
N LEU A 388 0.55 24.15 3.46
CA LEU A 388 0.55 23.83 2.03
C LEU A 388 -0.48 22.75 1.71
N GLU A 389 -0.55 21.66 2.48
CA GLU A 389 -1.57 20.61 2.34
C GLU A 389 -3.00 21.18 2.42
N TRP A 390 -3.27 22.02 3.42
CA TRP A 390 -4.56 22.70 3.56
C TRP A 390 -4.94 23.52 2.31
N TRP A 391 -3.98 24.25 1.74
CA TRP A 391 -4.21 25.04 0.52
C TRP A 391 -4.37 24.18 -0.72
N THR A 392 -3.67 23.05 -0.82
CA THR A 392 -3.85 22.06 -1.89
C THR A 392 -5.26 21.49 -1.86
N GLU A 393 -5.72 21.02 -0.72
CA GLU A 393 -7.08 20.49 -0.58
C GLU A 393 -8.15 21.55 -0.83
N THR A 394 -7.88 22.80 -0.42
CA THR A 394 -8.76 23.93 -0.72
C THR A 394 -8.85 24.18 -2.21
N ALA A 395 -7.71 24.21 -2.91
CA ALA A 395 -7.67 24.37 -4.36
C ALA A 395 -8.39 23.22 -5.07
N ASP A 396 -8.26 21.98 -4.60
CA ASP A 396 -8.92 20.80 -5.16
C ASP A 396 -10.43 20.92 -5.01
N THR A 397 -10.90 21.29 -3.82
CA THR A 397 -12.34 21.44 -3.54
C THR A 397 -12.95 22.58 -4.38
N LEU A 398 -12.18 23.63 -4.72
CA LEU A 398 -12.66 24.70 -5.60
C LEU A 398 -12.92 24.21 -7.04
N LEU A 399 -12.27 23.13 -7.48
CA LEU A 399 -12.48 22.56 -8.83
C LEU A 399 -13.85 21.90 -8.99
N ASP A 400 -14.46 21.44 -7.90
CA ASP A 400 -15.82 20.88 -7.91
C ASP A 400 -16.89 21.95 -8.23
N GLY A 401 -16.50 23.22 -8.25
CA GLY A 401 -17.31 24.36 -8.67
C GLY A 401 -17.89 25.13 -7.50
N VAL A 402 -17.86 26.46 -7.60
CA VAL A 402 -18.37 27.40 -6.60
C VAL A 402 -19.40 28.33 -7.23
N GLU A 403 -20.59 28.47 -6.61
CA GLU A 403 -21.68 29.31 -7.13
C GLU A 403 -21.40 30.82 -6.97
N GLU A 404 -20.85 31.25 -5.83
CA GLU A 404 -20.58 32.66 -5.51
C GLU A 404 -19.20 32.84 -4.84
N GLY A 405 -18.52 33.97 -5.06
CA GLY A 405 -17.26 34.30 -4.37
C GLY A 405 -15.96 33.78 -5.01
N LEU A 406 -16.02 33.25 -6.23
CA LEU A 406 -14.85 32.72 -6.94
C LEU A 406 -13.70 33.74 -7.09
N GLU A 407 -14.01 35.02 -7.35
CA GLU A 407 -12.97 36.07 -7.47
C GLU A 407 -12.21 36.30 -6.16
N ALA A 408 -12.89 36.23 -5.02
CA ALA A 408 -12.23 36.29 -3.72
C ALA A 408 -11.33 35.07 -3.50
N ALA A 409 -11.85 33.88 -3.82
CA ALA A 409 -11.09 32.64 -3.72
C ALA A 409 -9.83 32.67 -4.60
N ARG A 410 -9.93 33.18 -5.84
CA ARG A 410 -8.79 33.41 -6.75
C ARG A 410 -7.74 34.32 -6.11
N GLN A 411 -8.15 35.42 -5.47
CA GLN A 411 -7.22 36.35 -4.82
C GLN A 411 -6.49 35.72 -3.64
N HIS A 412 -7.21 34.99 -2.79
CA HIS A 412 -6.62 34.28 -1.66
C HIS A 412 -5.67 33.17 -2.12
N LEU A 413 -6.07 32.40 -3.14
CA LEU A 413 -5.22 31.36 -3.72
C LEU A 413 -3.95 31.94 -4.37
N ALA A 414 -4.07 33.04 -5.12
CA ALA A 414 -2.92 33.73 -5.69
C ALA A 414 -1.95 34.26 -4.61
N LYS A 415 -2.49 34.71 -3.46
CA LYS A 415 -1.67 35.13 -2.32
C LYS A 415 -0.96 33.93 -1.68
N ALA A 416 -1.65 32.81 -1.49
CA ALA A 416 -1.05 31.57 -0.98
C ALA A 416 0.08 31.08 -1.89
N VAL A 417 -0.11 31.10 -3.21
CA VAL A 417 0.94 30.82 -4.20
C VAL A 417 2.17 31.71 -4.00
N LEU A 418 1.98 33.02 -3.82
CA LEU A 418 3.10 33.95 -3.60
C LEU A 418 3.83 33.66 -2.27
N ASN A 419 3.09 33.32 -1.22
CA ASN A 419 3.67 32.96 0.07
C ASN A 419 4.53 31.70 -0.06
N VAL A 420 4.00 30.63 -0.68
CA VAL A 420 4.74 29.38 -0.94
C VAL A 420 5.95 29.63 -1.82
N TYR A 421 5.81 30.41 -2.90
CA TYR A 421 6.91 30.75 -3.81
C TYR A 421 8.12 31.34 -3.09
N ASN A 422 7.90 32.24 -2.14
CA ASN A 422 8.98 32.86 -1.38
C ASN A 422 9.75 31.87 -0.51
N ARG A 423 9.13 30.74 -0.13
CA ARG A 423 9.73 29.69 0.70
C ARG A 423 10.41 28.56 -0.11
N LEU A 424 10.35 28.60 -1.45
CA LEU A 424 10.97 27.59 -2.32
C LEU A 424 12.47 27.80 -2.58
N LYS A 425 13.02 28.95 -2.17
CA LYS A 425 14.41 29.31 -2.43
C LYS A 425 15.35 28.38 -1.66
N TRP A 426 16.41 27.95 -2.33
CA TRP A 426 17.47 27.18 -1.67
C TRP A 426 18.17 28.02 -0.59
N PRO A 427 18.52 27.40 0.56
CA PRO A 427 19.48 27.99 1.51
C PRO A 427 20.84 28.28 0.84
N ALA A 428 21.69 29.02 1.55
CA ALA A 428 23.09 29.17 1.18
C ALA A 428 23.80 27.80 1.18
N GLU A 429 24.85 27.62 0.36
CA GLU A 429 25.55 26.34 0.25
C GLU A 429 26.13 25.89 1.60
N GLU A 430 26.63 26.81 2.43
CA GLU A 430 27.18 26.48 3.74
C GLU A 430 26.14 25.97 4.74
N GLU A 431 24.90 26.43 4.61
CA GLU A 431 23.77 26.01 5.45
C GLU A 431 23.23 24.65 4.97
N PHE A 432 23.04 24.50 3.66
CA PHE A 432 22.60 23.23 3.06
C PHE A 432 23.55 22.06 3.36
N ASP A 433 24.86 22.34 3.39
CA ASP A 433 25.88 21.35 3.69
C ASP A 433 25.85 20.89 5.15
N GLN A 434 25.32 21.70 6.07
CA GLN A 434 25.15 21.35 7.48
C GLN A 434 23.92 20.49 7.73
N TRP A 435 22.92 20.55 6.85
CA TRP A 435 21.68 19.80 7.01
C TRP A 435 21.91 18.28 7.02
N VAL A 436 21.20 17.59 7.91
CA VAL A 436 21.17 16.12 7.93
C VAL A 436 20.32 15.57 6.79
N ALA A 437 20.41 14.25 6.57
CA ALA A 437 19.69 13.59 5.47
C ALA A 437 18.16 13.80 5.56
N ASP A 438 17.62 13.78 6.78
CA ASP A 438 16.19 13.92 7.04
C ASP A 438 15.73 15.36 6.73
N GLU A 439 16.41 16.39 7.24
CA GLU A 439 16.15 17.81 6.94
C GLU A 439 16.18 18.10 5.44
N ARG A 440 17.18 17.57 4.72
CA ARG A 440 17.24 17.67 3.26
C ARG A 440 16.01 17.03 2.63
N SER A 441 15.63 15.84 3.09
CA SER A 441 14.47 15.10 2.60
C SER A 441 13.17 15.87 2.82
N GLU A 442 12.98 16.48 3.98
CA GLU A 442 11.78 17.26 4.28
C GLU A 442 11.64 18.50 3.40
N PHE A 443 12.73 19.25 3.19
CA PHE A 443 12.68 20.36 2.24
C PHE A 443 12.41 19.89 0.80
N TYR A 444 12.97 18.75 0.38
CA TYR A 444 12.64 18.15 -0.92
C TYR A 444 11.16 17.74 -1.00
N ASN A 445 10.58 17.17 0.07
CA ASN A 445 9.17 16.83 0.16
C ASN A 445 8.33 18.11 -0.01
N PHE A 446 8.61 19.17 0.73
CA PHE A 446 7.90 20.45 0.61
C PHE A 446 7.91 20.99 -0.84
N ARG A 447 9.07 20.98 -1.51
CA ARG A 447 9.16 21.40 -2.92
C ARG A 447 8.33 20.49 -3.83
N ARG A 448 8.34 19.18 -3.61
CA ARG A 448 7.53 18.22 -4.37
C ARG A 448 6.05 18.44 -4.13
N ASP A 449 5.60 18.60 -2.89
CA ASP A 449 4.19 18.78 -2.55
C ASP A 449 3.66 20.14 -3.09
N THR A 450 4.57 21.09 -3.35
CA THR A 450 4.24 22.33 -4.06
C THR A 450 3.88 22.09 -5.53
N GLU A 451 4.38 21.04 -6.19
CA GLU A 451 3.98 20.66 -7.55
C GLU A 451 2.47 20.40 -7.61
N ASP A 452 1.97 19.56 -6.70
CA ASP A 452 0.55 19.23 -6.60
C ASP A 452 -0.29 20.49 -6.34
N PHE A 453 0.13 21.32 -5.38
CA PHE A 453 -0.52 22.60 -5.11
C PHE A 453 -0.60 23.51 -6.35
N LEU A 454 0.49 23.63 -7.11
CA LEU A 454 0.56 24.49 -8.29
C LEU A 454 -0.31 23.95 -9.43
N LEU A 455 -0.33 22.63 -9.66
CA LEU A 455 -1.15 21.99 -10.68
C LEU A 455 -2.64 22.20 -10.41
N THR A 456 -3.07 21.93 -9.17
CA THR A 456 -4.45 22.17 -8.76
C THR A 456 -4.80 23.67 -8.81
N SER A 457 -3.90 24.53 -8.34
CA SER A 457 -4.10 25.99 -8.38
C SER A 457 -4.20 26.53 -9.80
N TYR A 458 -3.46 25.97 -10.76
CA TYR A 458 -3.49 26.37 -12.16
C TYR A 458 -4.85 26.13 -12.80
N ALA A 459 -5.56 25.06 -12.43
CA ALA A 459 -6.90 24.81 -12.94
C ALA A 459 -7.90 25.92 -12.53
N THR A 460 -7.67 26.60 -11.40
CA THR A 460 -8.45 27.78 -11.00
C THR A 460 -7.85 29.08 -11.57
N LEU A 461 -6.57 29.38 -11.35
CA LEU A 461 -5.94 30.67 -11.70
C LEU A 461 -5.66 30.82 -13.20
N GLY A 462 -5.38 29.73 -13.90
CA GLY A 462 -5.09 29.70 -15.33
C GLY A 462 -3.77 30.37 -15.70
N LEU A 463 -3.72 30.93 -16.91
CA LEU A 463 -2.50 31.49 -17.53
C LEU A 463 -1.86 32.61 -16.69
N GLU A 464 -2.62 33.32 -15.86
CA GLU A 464 -2.10 34.39 -14.97
C GLU A 464 -1.02 33.86 -14.01
N LEU A 465 -1.20 32.64 -13.50
CA LEU A 465 -0.23 31.97 -12.63
C LEU A 465 1.09 31.68 -13.36
N PHE A 466 0.98 31.20 -14.60
CA PHE A 466 2.14 30.92 -15.45
C PHE A 466 2.87 32.21 -15.83
N ASP A 467 2.11 33.24 -16.19
CA ASP A 467 2.60 34.57 -16.53
C ASP A 467 3.40 35.20 -15.38
N LEU A 468 2.91 35.07 -14.14
CA LEU A 468 3.59 35.50 -12.93
C LEU A 468 5.00 34.89 -12.81
N PHE A 469 5.13 33.56 -12.88
CA PHE A 469 6.44 32.91 -12.78
C PHE A 469 7.36 33.24 -13.95
N ARG A 470 6.82 33.42 -15.16
CA ARG A 470 7.59 33.93 -16.30
C ARG A 470 8.14 35.33 -16.01
N GLN A 471 7.33 36.26 -15.49
CA GLN A 471 7.82 37.61 -15.13
C GLN A 471 8.94 37.55 -14.10
N LYS A 472 8.79 36.70 -13.08
CA LYS A 472 9.83 36.45 -12.06
C LYS A 472 11.11 35.91 -12.67
N ALA A 473 11.03 34.91 -13.53
CA ALA A 473 12.19 34.33 -14.22
C ALA A 473 12.92 35.36 -15.09
N VAL A 474 12.19 36.14 -15.91
CA VAL A 474 12.79 37.18 -16.77
C VAL A 474 13.48 38.26 -15.92
N SER A 475 12.82 38.76 -14.87
CA SER A 475 13.41 39.77 -13.99
C SER A 475 14.65 39.25 -13.27
N ALA A 476 14.64 38.00 -12.80
CA ALA A 476 15.77 37.37 -12.13
C ALA A 476 16.96 37.16 -13.07
N LEU A 477 16.69 36.67 -14.29
CA LEU A 477 17.68 36.55 -15.35
C LEU A 477 18.25 37.92 -15.73
N ASP A 478 17.44 38.97 -15.63
CA ASP A 478 17.89 40.31 -15.97
C ASP A 478 18.91 40.90 -15.00
N VAL A 479 18.70 40.66 -13.71
CA VAL A 479 19.55 41.14 -12.61
C VAL A 479 20.70 40.16 -12.32
N GLY A 480 20.59 38.90 -12.75
CA GLY A 480 21.56 37.85 -12.43
C GLY A 480 21.33 37.21 -11.05
N ASP A 481 20.09 37.22 -10.56
CA ASP A 481 19.71 36.54 -9.32
C ASP A 481 19.39 35.06 -9.61
N TRP A 482 20.38 34.19 -9.39
CA TRP A 482 20.25 32.76 -9.68
C TRP A 482 19.27 32.02 -8.76
N ASN A 483 19.00 32.52 -7.56
CA ASN A 483 18.10 31.88 -6.61
C ASN A 483 16.64 32.18 -6.98
N GLU A 484 16.31 33.44 -7.28
CA GLU A 484 14.97 33.79 -7.80
C GLU A 484 14.73 33.13 -9.17
N PHE A 485 15.75 33.08 -10.03
CA PHE A 485 15.65 32.44 -11.33
C PHE A 485 15.41 30.92 -11.20
N GLU A 486 16.12 30.24 -10.30
CA GLU A 486 15.90 28.81 -10.03
C GLU A 486 14.49 28.54 -9.52
N ALA A 487 14.01 29.31 -8.53
CA ALA A 487 12.68 29.10 -7.95
C ALA A 487 11.57 29.34 -9.00
N ALA A 488 11.73 30.36 -9.84
CA ALA A 488 10.78 30.64 -10.92
C ALA A 488 10.80 29.54 -11.99
N CYS A 489 11.98 29.09 -12.42
CA CYS A 489 12.11 27.97 -13.36
C CYS A 489 11.59 26.66 -12.77
N PHE A 490 11.72 26.43 -11.47
CA PHE A 490 11.15 25.29 -10.78
C PHE A 490 9.62 25.30 -10.87
N CYS A 491 8.95 26.41 -10.53
CA CYS A 491 7.50 26.52 -10.65
C CYS A 491 7.01 26.38 -12.10
N LEU A 492 7.72 26.97 -13.07
CA LEU A 492 7.42 26.77 -14.49
C LEU A 492 7.60 25.31 -14.90
N SER A 493 8.63 24.62 -14.39
CA SER A 493 8.87 23.18 -14.66
C SER A 493 7.71 22.31 -14.16
N GLN A 494 7.14 22.64 -13.00
CA GLN A 494 6.01 21.89 -12.42
C GLN A 494 4.70 22.07 -13.19
N LEU A 495 4.50 23.23 -13.83
CA LEU A 495 3.29 23.49 -14.61
C LEU A 495 3.33 22.91 -16.03
N SER A 496 4.41 22.23 -16.44
CA SER A 496 4.62 21.83 -17.85
C SER A 496 3.50 20.96 -18.41
N GLU A 497 2.98 20.00 -17.65
CA GLU A 497 1.92 19.09 -18.10
C GLU A 497 0.59 19.83 -18.27
N ALA A 498 0.26 20.73 -17.34
CA ALA A 498 -0.97 21.51 -17.38
C ALA A 498 -1.00 22.51 -18.55
N VAL A 499 0.16 22.96 -19.04
CA VAL A 499 0.28 23.93 -20.14
C VAL A 499 0.60 23.31 -21.49
N ASP A 500 0.85 22.01 -21.59
CA ASP A 500 1.32 21.34 -22.81
C ASP A 500 0.41 21.57 -24.03
N SER A 501 -0.90 21.67 -23.77
CA SER A 501 -1.92 21.94 -24.80
C SER A 501 -2.16 23.43 -25.09
N SER A 502 -1.65 24.34 -24.26
CA SER A 502 -1.91 25.78 -24.33
C SER A 502 -0.83 26.50 -25.14
N GLU A 503 -1.13 26.83 -26.40
CA GLU A 503 -0.18 27.55 -27.26
C GLU A 503 0.24 28.90 -26.66
N ALA A 504 -0.71 29.62 -26.05
CA ALA A 504 -0.43 30.89 -25.40
C ALA A 504 0.59 30.74 -24.28
N ALA A 505 0.47 29.72 -23.41
CA ALA A 505 1.44 29.47 -22.34
C ALA A 505 2.82 29.10 -22.89
N LEU A 506 2.88 28.30 -23.95
CA LEU A 506 4.14 27.96 -24.61
C LEU A 506 4.82 29.20 -25.22
N ASP A 507 4.07 30.14 -25.77
CA ASP A 507 4.61 31.40 -26.29
C ASP A 507 5.24 32.28 -25.20
N HIS A 508 4.77 32.17 -23.94
CA HIS A 508 5.35 32.90 -22.82
C HIS A 508 6.80 32.47 -22.53
N LEU A 509 7.17 31.23 -22.86
CA LEU A 509 8.54 30.72 -22.71
C LEU A 509 9.52 31.38 -23.68
N ASN A 510 9.05 31.96 -24.79
CA ASN A 510 9.92 32.68 -25.72
C ASN A 510 10.68 33.82 -25.02
N ALA A 511 10.05 34.50 -24.05
CA ALA A 511 10.69 35.57 -23.29
C ALA A 511 11.95 35.11 -22.53
N ILE A 512 12.04 33.81 -22.22
CA ILE A 512 13.18 33.21 -21.52
C ILE A 512 14.13 32.59 -22.56
N PHE A 513 13.65 31.62 -23.34
CA PHE A 513 14.51 30.76 -24.16
C PHE A 513 15.04 31.41 -25.44
N THR A 514 14.42 32.48 -25.92
CA THR A 514 14.92 33.24 -27.09
C THR A 514 15.85 34.39 -26.68
N SER A 515 16.04 34.62 -25.39
CA SER A 515 16.89 35.72 -24.90
C SER A 515 18.39 35.47 -25.15
N ASP A 516 19.14 36.55 -25.35
CA ASP A 516 20.60 36.50 -25.52
C ASP A 516 21.29 35.96 -24.26
N LYS A 517 20.77 36.31 -23.08
CA LYS A 517 21.28 35.83 -21.78
C LYS A 517 21.12 34.31 -21.64
N PHE A 518 19.99 33.76 -22.06
CA PHE A 518 19.80 32.31 -22.09
C PHE A 518 20.76 31.63 -23.08
N THR A 519 21.01 32.26 -24.23
CA THR A 519 22.03 31.75 -25.17
C THR A 519 23.42 31.72 -24.53
N GLU A 520 23.79 32.74 -23.75
CA GLU A 520 25.07 32.79 -23.03
C GLU A 520 25.18 31.67 -21.96
N ILE A 521 24.10 31.40 -21.23
CA ILE A 521 23.97 30.29 -20.28
C ILE A 521 24.22 28.94 -20.98
N CYS A 522 23.67 28.73 -22.18
CA CYS A 522 23.82 27.47 -22.90
C CYS A 522 25.27 27.18 -23.31
N PHE A 523 26.06 28.22 -23.61
CA PHE A 523 27.45 28.07 -24.05
C PHE A 523 28.48 28.20 -22.92
N ASN A 524 28.15 28.88 -21.82
CA ASN A 524 29.03 29.12 -20.67
C ASN A 524 28.46 28.49 -19.38
N SER A 525 28.04 27.22 -19.45
CA SER A 525 27.31 26.57 -18.37
C SER A 525 28.11 26.41 -17.08
N ASP A 526 29.44 26.41 -17.14
CA ASP A 526 30.34 26.22 -15.98
C ASP A 526 30.13 27.20 -14.84
N GLN A 527 29.64 28.41 -15.13
CA GLN A 527 29.44 29.46 -14.13
C GLN A 527 28.08 29.38 -13.39
N LEU A 528 27.20 28.47 -13.81
CA LEU A 528 25.88 28.31 -13.19
C LEU A 528 25.97 27.56 -11.86
N PRO A 529 25.30 28.05 -10.80
CA PRO A 529 25.11 27.30 -9.57
C PRO A 529 24.50 25.92 -9.84
N THR A 530 24.92 24.92 -9.06
CA THR A 530 24.55 23.52 -9.29
C THR A 530 23.04 23.32 -9.29
N LYS A 531 22.31 23.94 -8.34
CA LYS A 531 20.85 23.83 -8.23
C LYS A 531 20.12 24.44 -9.42
N THR A 532 20.52 25.65 -9.84
CA THR A 532 19.96 26.31 -11.03
C THR A 532 20.18 25.45 -12.27
N ARG A 533 21.36 24.85 -12.42
CA ARG A 533 21.66 23.94 -13.53
C ARG A 533 20.75 22.70 -13.51
N GLN A 534 20.55 22.07 -12.35
CA GLN A 534 19.67 20.91 -12.21
C GLN A 534 18.22 21.22 -12.61
N THR A 535 17.69 22.35 -12.12
CA THR A 535 16.32 22.78 -12.40
C THR A 535 16.11 23.13 -13.87
N LEU A 536 17.08 23.82 -14.50
CA LEU A 536 17.03 24.09 -15.94
C LEU A 536 17.08 22.81 -16.78
N VAL A 537 17.96 21.88 -16.44
CA VAL A 537 18.08 20.59 -17.13
C VAL A 537 16.74 19.82 -17.10
N ASP A 538 16.07 19.81 -15.95
CA ASP A 538 14.75 19.21 -15.77
C ASP A 538 13.69 19.93 -16.61
N MET A 539 13.58 21.25 -16.47
CA MET A 539 12.62 22.09 -17.20
C MET A 539 12.72 21.87 -18.72
N LEU A 540 13.94 21.85 -19.28
CA LEU A 540 14.16 21.65 -20.70
C LEU A 540 13.66 20.27 -21.19
N GLY A 541 13.75 19.24 -20.35
CA GLY A 541 13.26 17.90 -20.69
C GLY A 541 11.74 17.76 -20.65
N LYS A 542 11.06 18.61 -19.86
CA LYS A 542 9.60 18.60 -19.72
C LYS A 542 8.88 19.34 -20.87
N TYR A 543 9.48 20.41 -21.41
CA TYR A 543 8.88 21.22 -22.48
C TYR A 543 9.13 20.70 -23.91
N GLN A 544 8.88 19.41 -24.15
CA GLN A 544 9.13 18.77 -25.46
C GLN A 544 8.31 19.39 -26.60
N SER A 545 7.00 19.58 -26.39
CA SER A 545 6.08 20.18 -27.36
C SER A 545 6.49 21.59 -27.78
N TYR A 546 7.06 22.38 -26.87
CA TYR A 546 7.60 23.70 -27.18
C TYR A 546 8.78 23.62 -28.16
N PHE A 547 9.70 22.67 -27.95
CA PHE A 547 10.88 22.51 -28.80
C PHE A 547 10.56 21.88 -30.16
N GLU A 548 9.52 21.05 -30.25
CA GLU A 548 8.99 20.58 -31.55
C GLU A 548 8.55 21.74 -32.44
N ARG A 549 7.96 22.79 -31.85
CA ARG A 549 7.54 24.01 -32.54
C ARG A 549 8.69 24.98 -32.82
N ASN A 550 9.74 24.93 -32.01
CA ASN A 550 10.89 25.82 -32.06
C ASN A 550 12.23 25.07 -32.29
N PRO A 551 12.37 24.31 -33.40
CA PRO A 551 13.52 23.43 -33.61
C PRO A 551 14.85 24.19 -33.73
N SER A 552 14.82 25.49 -34.04
CA SER A 552 16.02 26.34 -34.12
C SER A 552 16.75 26.50 -32.78
N LEU A 553 16.08 26.27 -31.65
CA LEU A 553 16.67 26.37 -30.32
C LEU A 553 17.40 25.08 -29.89
N LEU A 554 17.06 23.94 -30.52
CA LEU A 554 17.56 22.62 -30.14
C LEU A 554 19.09 22.51 -30.08
N PRO A 555 19.87 23.00 -31.06
CA PRO A 555 21.33 22.86 -31.01
C PRO A 555 21.96 23.51 -29.77
N LYS A 556 21.46 24.68 -29.36
CA LYS A 556 21.94 25.42 -28.18
C LYS A 556 21.54 24.69 -26.89
N VAL A 557 20.29 24.26 -26.80
CA VAL A 557 19.74 23.51 -25.65
C VAL A 557 20.46 22.18 -25.47
N LEU A 558 20.70 21.45 -26.55
CA LEU A 558 21.44 20.18 -26.50
C LEU A 558 22.90 20.39 -26.10
N THR A 559 23.55 21.45 -26.58
CA THR A 559 24.92 21.80 -26.13
C THR A 559 24.97 21.96 -24.61
N PHE A 560 23.99 22.66 -24.03
CA PHE A 560 23.86 22.80 -22.59
C PHE A 560 23.62 21.45 -21.87
N LEU A 561 22.69 20.64 -22.37
CA LEU A 561 22.38 19.33 -21.77
C LEU A 561 23.56 18.36 -21.82
N PHE A 562 24.29 18.30 -22.94
CA PHE A 562 25.50 17.48 -23.08
C PHE A 562 26.62 17.98 -22.15
N SER A 563 26.79 19.30 -21.99
CA SER A 563 27.75 19.83 -21.00
C SER A 563 27.38 19.40 -19.57
N SER A 564 26.07 19.36 -19.28
CA SER A 564 25.54 18.97 -17.97
C SER A 564 25.64 17.47 -17.68
N LEU A 565 25.79 16.60 -18.69
CA LEU A 565 26.03 15.17 -18.48
C LEU A 565 27.34 14.90 -17.72
N ASN A 566 28.35 15.74 -17.89
CA ASN A 566 29.64 15.61 -17.23
C ASN A 566 29.63 16.10 -15.76
N VAL A 567 28.50 16.65 -15.29
CA VAL A 567 28.30 17.03 -13.89
C VAL A 567 27.51 15.92 -13.20
N GLY A 568 28.14 15.20 -12.27
CA GLY A 568 27.58 14.00 -11.64
C GLY A 568 26.20 14.19 -11.01
N SER A 569 25.91 15.38 -10.46
CA SER A 569 24.60 15.72 -9.87
C SER A 569 23.51 16.00 -10.91
N CYS A 570 23.85 16.21 -12.18
CA CYS A 570 22.94 16.47 -13.30
C CYS A 570 22.82 15.30 -14.28
N THR A 571 23.77 14.34 -14.28
CA THR A 571 23.87 13.27 -15.29
C THR A 571 22.55 12.53 -15.51
N ASN A 572 21.84 12.17 -14.43
CA ASN A 572 20.57 11.45 -14.55
C ASN A 572 19.49 12.29 -15.26
N ASN A 573 19.25 13.52 -14.79
CA ASN A 573 18.25 14.41 -15.38
C ASN A 573 18.64 14.81 -16.81
N ALA A 574 19.92 15.12 -17.07
CA ALA A 574 20.40 15.46 -18.41
C ALA A 574 20.23 14.31 -19.40
N SER A 575 20.55 13.07 -18.99
CA SER A 575 20.34 11.90 -19.85
C SER A 575 18.87 11.66 -20.18
N ARG A 576 17.96 11.91 -19.23
CA ARG A 576 16.51 11.83 -19.44
C ARG A 576 16.05 12.91 -20.41
N SER A 577 16.42 14.18 -20.18
CA SER A 577 16.04 15.30 -21.05
C SER A 577 16.54 15.13 -22.47
N ILE A 578 17.79 14.69 -22.66
CA ILE A 578 18.35 14.38 -23.98
C ILE A 578 17.56 13.25 -24.65
N GLY A 579 17.33 12.14 -23.93
CA GLY A 579 16.58 11.01 -24.46
C GLY A 579 15.17 11.41 -24.92
N SER A 580 14.45 12.18 -24.11
CA SER A 580 13.10 12.66 -24.44
C SER A 580 13.10 13.63 -25.62
N LEU A 581 13.96 14.66 -25.61
CA LEU A 581 14.03 15.63 -26.71
C LEU A 581 14.43 14.98 -28.03
N CYS A 582 15.36 14.02 -28.00
CA CYS A 582 15.76 13.28 -29.19
C CYS A 582 14.61 12.44 -29.78
N LYS A 583 13.75 11.85 -28.95
CA LYS A 583 12.57 11.09 -29.40
C LYS A 583 11.53 12.02 -30.03
N SER A 584 11.15 13.08 -29.33
CA SER A 584 10.09 14.01 -29.74
C SER A 584 10.50 14.87 -30.95
N CYS A 585 11.75 15.36 -30.98
CA CYS A 585 12.27 16.24 -32.04
C CYS A 585 13.14 15.52 -33.10
N CYS A 586 13.05 14.19 -33.20
CA CYS A 586 13.93 13.36 -34.04
C CYS A 586 14.11 13.85 -35.49
N GLN A 587 13.04 14.34 -36.14
CA GLN A 587 13.07 14.87 -37.51
C GLN A 587 13.95 16.11 -37.68
N ALA A 588 13.93 17.03 -36.72
CA ALA A 588 14.73 18.25 -36.75
C ALA A 588 16.22 17.99 -36.47
N LEU A 589 16.52 16.87 -35.82
CA LEU A 589 17.84 16.52 -35.29
C LEU A 589 18.69 15.68 -36.23
N VAL A 590 18.14 15.21 -37.37
CA VAL A 590 18.86 14.39 -38.35
C VAL A 590 20.15 15.06 -38.85
N ALA A 591 20.15 16.39 -39.01
CA ALA A 591 21.32 17.14 -39.48
C ALA A 591 22.49 17.14 -38.47
N GLU A 592 22.20 17.01 -37.18
CA GLU A 592 23.17 17.07 -36.09
C GLU A 592 23.64 15.66 -35.64
N LEU A 593 23.12 14.60 -36.26
CA LEU A 593 23.44 13.22 -35.91
C LEU A 593 24.95 12.90 -35.85
N PRO A 594 25.81 13.38 -36.77
CA PRO A 594 27.27 13.15 -36.67
C PRO A 594 27.90 13.78 -35.43
N VAL A 595 27.35 14.88 -34.93
CA VAL A 595 27.82 15.54 -33.72
C VAL A 595 27.40 14.72 -32.49
N PHE A 596 26.17 14.19 -32.47
CA PHE A 596 25.69 13.35 -31.37
C PHE A 596 26.46 12.04 -31.24
N LEU A 597 26.79 11.38 -32.35
CA LEU A 597 27.61 10.16 -32.33
C LEU A 597 29.00 10.41 -31.72
N ARG A 598 29.59 11.57 -32.02
CA ARG A 598 30.88 11.98 -31.43
C ARG A 598 30.76 12.26 -29.93
N ILE A 599 29.78 13.07 -29.53
CA ILE A 599 29.57 13.41 -28.11
C ILE A 599 29.25 12.16 -27.29
N CYS A 600 28.46 11.24 -27.84
CA CYS A 600 28.19 9.95 -27.18
C CYS A 600 29.48 9.14 -27.00
N SER A 601 30.35 9.11 -28.00
CA SER A 601 31.65 8.41 -27.91
C SER A 601 32.60 9.05 -26.87
N GLU A 602 32.56 10.37 -26.73
CA GLU A 602 33.29 11.10 -25.68
C GLU A 602 32.70 10.84 -24.29
N PHE A 603 31.36 10.87 -24.18
CA PHE A 603 30.66 10.59 -22.93
C PHE A 603 30.98 9.19 -22.42
N GLN A 604 31.01 8.16 -23.28
CA GLN A 604 31.39 6.79 -22.92
C GLN A 604 32.76 6.68 -22.19
N GLN A 605 33.65 7.64 -22.37
CA GLN A 605 34.98 7.68 -21.74
C GLN A 605 35.01 8.51 -20.44
N SER A 606 33.91 9.20 -20.12
CA SER A 606 33.77 10.06 -18.94
C SER A 606 33.60 9.25 -17.66
N GLN A 607 34.07 9.81 -16.54
CA GLN A 607 33.89 9.22 -15.21
C GLN A 607 32.44 9.36 -14.67
N ALA A 608 31.63 10.24 -15.27
CA ALA A 608 30.25 10.48 -14.87
C ALA A 608 29.24 9.46 -15.45
N VAL A 609 29.69 8.53 -16.31
CA VAL A 609 28.80 7.57 -16.96
C VAL A 609 28.26 6.55 -15.99
N THR A 610 26.95 6.42 -15.99
CA THR A 610 26.23 5.28 -15.40
C THR A 610 25.55 4.47 -16.50
N VAL A 611 25.26 3.18 -16.23
CA VAL A 611 24.53 2.30 -17.17
C VAL A 611 23.24 2.95 -17.67
N GLN A 612 22.43 3.49 -16.74
CA GLN A 612 21.15 4.15 -17.07
C GLN A 612 21.34 5.43 -17.88
N SER A 613 22.35 6.24 -17.55
CA SER A 613 22.59 7.50 -18.29
C SER A 613 23.02 7.23 -19.74
N LEU A 614 23.88 6.24 -19.96
CA LEU A 614 24.33 5.88 -21.30
C LEU A 614 23.20 5.23 -22.10
N GLU A 615 22.46 4.31 -21.49
CA GLU A 615 21.28 3.67 -22.10
C GLU A 615 20.29 4.70 -22.66
N ARG A 616 19.92 5.72 -21.87
CA ARG A 616 18.97 6.76 -22.33
C ARG A 616 19.51 7.63 -23.46
N VAL A 617 20.81 7.95 -23.42
CA VAL A 617 21.46 8.74 -24.48
C VAL A 617 21.51 7.95 -25.79
N VAL A 618 21.96 6.69 -25.76
CA VAL A 618 22.02 5.85 -26.98
C VAL A 618 20.62 5.54 -27.51
N GLU A 619 19.63 5.36 -26.64
CA GLU A 619 18.22 5.20 -27.01
C GLU A 619 17.69 6.45 -27.72
N GLY A 620 17.98 7.65 -27.20
CA GLY A 620 17.61 8.91 -27.85
C GLY A 620 18.27 9.08 -29.23
N ILE A 621 19.58 8.80 -29.34
CA ILE A 621 20.28 8.89 -30.64
C ILE A 621 19.73 7.85 -31.63
N ALA A 622 19.44 6.64 -31.17
CA ALA A 622 18.81 5.61 -31.99
C ALA A 622 17.43 6.04 -32.53
N ALA A 623 16.64 6.78 -31.75
CA ALA A 623 15.38 7.37 -32.22
C ALA A 623 15.58 8.42 -33.33
N VAL A 624 16.69 9.19 -33.31
CA VAL A 624 17.04 10.08 -34.43
C VAL A 624 17.46 9.28 -35.67
N VAL A 625 18.21 8.18 -35.48
CA VAL A 625 18.62 7.28 -36.58
C VAL A 625 17.41 6.61 -37.24
N GLN A 626 16.39 6.24 -36.46
CA GLN A 626 15.16 5.60 -36.92
C GLN A 626 14.45 6.38 -38.03
N VAL A 627 14.53 7.72 -38.00
CA VAL A 627 13.88 8.64 -38.94
C VAL A 627 14.55 8.70 -40.31
N LEU A 628 15.76 8.15 -40.46
CA LEU A 628 16.45 8.15 -41.76
C LEU A 628 15.63 7.42 -42.84
N PRO A 629 15.70 7.89 -44.11
CA PRO A 629 14.74 7.50 -45.14
C PRO A 629 14.91 6.08 -45.69
N SER A 630 16.07 5.44 -45.51
CA SER A 630 16.32 4.08 -46.02
C SER A 630 17.12 3.23 -45.04
N GLU A 631 16.93 1.90 -45.09
CA GLU A 631 17.64 0.96 -44.22
C GLU A 631 19.16 0.97 -44.49
N GLU A 632 19.59 1.27 -45.72
CA GLU A 632 21.01 1.45 -46.07
C GLU A 632 21.64 2.69 -45.41
N ALA A 633 20.86 3.75 -45.19
CA ALA A 633 21.31 4.94 -44.47
C ALA A 633 21.35 4.72 -42.95
N LYS A 634 20.45 3.89 -42.41
CA LYS A 634 20.39 3.52 -40.99
C LYS A 634 21.55 2.61 -40.59
N ALA A 635 21.86 1.60 -41.41
CA ALA A 635 22.86 0.58 -41.12
C ALA A 635 24.22 1.08 -40.60
N PRO A 636 24.91 2.07 -41.23
CA PRO A 636 26.20 2.54 -40.73
C PRO A 636 26.09 3.23 -39.36
N CYS A 637 25.02 3.98 -39.11
CA CYS A 637 24.80 4.66 -37.83
C CYS A 637 24.50 3.66 -36.72
N ILE A 638 23.70 2.63 -37.01
CA ILE A 638 23.38 1.54 -36.07
C ILE A 638 24.65 0.73 -35.74
N ASP A 639 25.48 0.43 -36.75
CA ASP A 639 26.76 -0.26 -36.55
C ASP A 639 27.70 0.56 -35.67
N GLU A 640 27.81 1.88 -35.91
CA GLU A 640 28.63 2.77 -35.09
C GLU A 640 28.16 2.80 -33.62
N LEU A 641 26.85 2.80 -33.37
CA LEU A 641 26.28 2.75 -32.02
C LEU A 641 26.48 1.39 -31.32
N LEU A 642 26.34 0.27 -32.04
CA LEU A 642 26.40 -1.08 -31.44
C LEU A 642 27.84 -1.59 -31.23
N ARG A 643 28.78 -1.19 -32.09
CA ARG A 643 30.16 -1.70 -32.09
C ARG A 643 30.87 -1.62 -30.73
N PRO A 644 30.79 -0.51 -29.95
CA PRO A 644 31.38 -0.45 -28.62
C PRO A 644 30.84 -1.54 -27.69
N PHE A 645 29.54 -1.83 -27.75
CA PHE A 645 28.89 -2.80 -26.88
C PHE A 645 29.18 -4.25 -27.29
N PHE A 646 29.39 -4.52 -28.58
CA PHE A 646 29.94 -5.81 -29.01
C PHE A 646 31.35 -6.06 -28.45
N SER A 647 32.19 -5.02 -28.42
CA SER A 647 33.51 -5.09 -27.78
C SER A 647 33.41 -5.31 -26.27
N GLN A 648 32.44 -4.67 -25.60
CA GLN A 648 32.19 -4.89 -24.17
C GLN A 648 31.72 -6.32 -23.90
N THR A 649 30.83 -6.89 -24.71
CA THR A 649 30.42 -8.30 -24.60
C THR A 649 31.60 -9.26 -24.76
N ALA A 650 32.48 -9.02 -25.74
CA ALA A 650 33.68 -9.84 -25.92
C ALA A 650 34.61 -9.76 -24.69
N SER A 651 34.79 -8.56 -24.13
CA SER A 651 35.61 -8.33 -22.94
C SER A 651 34.98 -8.97 -21.70
N ALA A 652 33.66 -8.87 -21.53
CA ALA A 652 32.92 -9.52 -20.46
C ALA A 652 33.12 -11.04 -20.46
N ARG A 653 33.08 -11.66 -21.65
CA ARG A 653 33.39 -13.09 -21.79
C ARG A 653 34.82 -13.41 -21.38
N ASP A 654 35.79 -12.59 -21.81
CA ASP A 654 37.20 -12.82 -21.45
C ASP A 654 37.42 -12.67 -19.94
N ASP A 655 36.74 -11.73 -19.28
CA ASP A 655 36.77 -11.56 -17.82
C ASP A 655 36.14 -12.77 -17.11
N ALA A 656 35.00 -13.27 -17.61
CA ALA A 656 34.36 -14.48 -17.08
C ALA A 656 35.28 -15.72 -17.23
N LEU A 657 35.97 -15.87 -18.37
CA LEU A 657 36.93 -16.95 -18.59
C LEU A 657 38.16 -16.86 -17.67
N ARG A 658 38.54 -15.65 -17.24
CA ARG A 658 39.59 -15.42 -16.23
C ARG A 658 39.11 -15.64 -14.79
N GLY A 659 37.81 -15.84 -14.59
CA GLY A 659 37.19 -15.99 -13.27
C GLY A 659 36.90 -14.66 -12.56
N ASP A 660 37.00 -13.52 -13.25
CA ASP A 660 36.59 -12.22 -12.71
C ASP A 660 35.10 -11.97 -13.01
N ILE A 661 34.26 -12.55 -12.15
CA ILE A 661 32.80 -12.57 -12.31
C ILE A 661 32.21 -11.16 -12.17
N GLU A 662 32.66 -10.36 -11.22
CA GLU A 662 32.12 -9.01 -10.96
C GLU A 662 32.34 -8.05 -12.14
N SER A 663 33.56 -8.02 -12.69
CA SER A 663 33.87 -7.23 -13.89
C SER A 663 33.09 -7.73 -15.11
N ALA A 664 32.97 -9.06 -15.26
CA ALA A 664 32.21 -9.67 -16.34
C ALA A 664 30.72 -9.26 -16.29
N HIS A 665 30.08 -9.35 -15.12
CA HIS A 665 28.68 -8.95 -14.93
C HIS A 665 28.49 -7.45 -15.18
N THR A 666 29.35 -6.59 -14.66
CA THR A 666 29.26 -5.14 -14.84
C THR A 666 29.31 -4.76 -16.32
N ARG A 667 30.28 -5.32 -17.07
CA ARG A 667 30.40 -5.08 -18.52
C ARG A 667 29.24 -5.69 -19.31
N GLY A 668 28.83 -6.92 -18.96
CA GLY A 668 27.75 -7.63 -19.61
C GLY A 668 26.42 -6.91 -19.45
N HIS A 669 26.11 -6.46 -18.23
CA HIS A 669 24.92 -5.68 -17.93
C HIS A 669 24.89 -4.35 -18.67
N LEU A 670 26.00 -3.60 -18.67
CA LEU A 670 26.13 -2.34 -19.44
C LEU A 670 25.86 -2.57 -20.93
N ALA A 671 26.50 -3.58 -21.52
CA ALA A 671 26.35 -3.90 -22.94
C ALA A 671 24.91 -4.27 -23.28
N LEU A 672 24.30 -5.19 -22.53
CA LEU A 672 22.93 -5.64 -22.80
C LEU A 672 21.90 -4.52 -22.61
N LYS A 673 22.00 -3.70 -21.55
CA LYS A 673 21.09 -2.57 -21.34
C LYS A 673 21.22 -1.55 -22.47
N CYS A 674 22.42 -1.16 -22.87
CA CYS A 674 22.61 -0.20 -23.98
C CYS A 674 22.16 -0.77 -25.34
N ILE A 675 22.44 -2.04 -25.63
CA ILE A 675 21.95 -2.71 -26.85
C ILE A 675 20.41 -2.74 -26.85
N SER A 676 19.79 -3.04 -25.70
CA SER A 676 18.33 -3.01 -25.57
C SER A 676 17.76 -1.60 -25.74
N GLY A 677 18.42 -0.57 -25.19
CA GLY A 677 18.04 0.84 -25.34
C GLY A 677 18.12 1.31 -26.80
N ILE A 678 19.18 0.93 -27.53
CA ILE A 678 19.28 1.18 -28.98
C ILE A 678 18.11 0.52 -29.70
N GLY A 679 17.82 -0.75 -29.40
CA GLY A 679 16.68 -1.45 -29.98
C GLY A 679 15.34 -0.78 -29.67
N ARG A 680 15.12 -0.29 -28.44
CA ARG A 680 13.91 0.49 -28.11
C ARG A 680 13.82 1.81 -28.88
N GLY A 681 14.94 2.50 -29.09
CA GLY A 681 14.98 3.75 -29.84
C GLY A 681 14.71 3.57 -31.34
N LEU A 682 15.02 2.40 -31.90
CA LEU A 682 14.76 2.09 -33.32
C LEU A 682 13.30 1.74 -33.63
N ARG A 683 12.44 1.65 -32.62
CA ARG A 683 11.02 1.35 -32.81
C ARG A 683 10.34 2.50 -33.54
N SER A 684 9.56 2.16 -34.57
CA SER A 684 8.69 3.14 -35.23
C SER A 684 7.55 3.54 -34.31
N ASP A 685 7.35 4.84 -34.13
CA ASP A 685 6.18 5.37 -33.44
C ASP A 685 4.94 5.16 -34.33
N ASP A 686 4.14 4.14 -34.01
CA ASP A 686 2.84 3.84 -34.66
C ASP A 686 1.78 4.95 -34.41
N SER A 687 2.16 6.07 -33.76
CA SER A 687 1.31 7.22 -33.45
C SER A 687 1.17 8.23 -34.59
N LYS A 688 1.94 8.10 -35.69
CA LYS A 688 1.72 8.91 -36.89
C LYS A 688 0.50 8.39 -37.64
N VAL A 689 -0.51 9.27 -37.75
CA VAL A 689 -1.77 9.14 -38.49
C VAL A 689 -1.66 8.15 -39.66
N ILE A 690 -2.46 7.08 -39.62
CA ILE A 690 -2.66 6.17 -40.74
C ILE A 690 -3.18 7.03 -41.90
N ASP A 691 -2.34 7.26 -42.90
CA ASP A 691 -2.75 7.84 -44.17
C ASP A 691 -3.65 6.80 -44.87
N LEU A 692 -4.97 7.05 -44.85
CA LEU A 692 -5.96 6.17 -45.46
C LEU A 692 -5.88 6.17 -47.00
N GLU A 693 -5.05 7.04 -47.60
CA GLU A 693 -4.84 7.11 -49.06
C GLU A 693 -3.52 6.48 -49.55
N SER A 694 -2.63 6.03 -48.65
CA SER A 694 -1.48 5.23 -49.08
C SER A 694 -1.93 3.77 -49.31
N GLU A 695 -2.26 3.42 -50.55
CA GLU A 695 -2.43 2.03 -51.03
C GLU A 695 -1.08 1.25 -51.08
N GLU A 696 -0.19 1.46 -50.11
CA GLU A 696 0.97 0.59 -49.92
C GLU A 696 0.62 -0.41 -48.80
N THR A 697 0.20 -1.61 -49.18
CA THR A 697 0.41 -2.77 -48.31
C THR A 697 1.89 -2.79 -47.95
N PRO A 698 2.30 -2.56 -46.68
CA PRO A 698 3.70 -2.63 -46.33
C PRO A 698 4.15 -4.06 -46.61
N LEU A 699 5.18 -4.21 -47.43
CA LEU A 699 5.87 -5.50 -47.59
C LEU A 699 6.43 -5.86 -46.20
N ASP A 700 5.78 -6.80 -45.51
CA ASP A 700 6.22 -7.40 -44.23
C ASP A 700 7.52 -8.24 -44.40
N ASP A 701 8.50 -7.76 -45.17
CA ASP A 701 9.72 -8.52 -45.49
C ASP A 701 10.97 -7.86 -44.89
N ASN A 702 11.46 -8.44 -43.79
CA ASN A 702 12.71 -8.04 -43.13
C ASN A 702 13.98 -8.52 -43.87
N SER A 703 13.87 -8.83 -45.18
CA SER A 703 14.92 -9.49 -45.98
C SER A 703 16.26 -8.75 -46.01
N PHE A 704 16.24 -7.42 -45.96
CA PHE A 704 17.46 -6.61 -45.84
C PHE A 704 18.26 -6.96 -44.58
N TRP A 705 17.63 -6.86 -43.41
CA TRP A 705 18.29 -7.12 -42.12
C TRP A 705 18.61 -8.60 -41.90
N ASP A 706 17.75 -9.49 -42.41
CA ASP A 706 17.96 -10.95 -42.39
C ASP A 706 19.24 -11.40 -43.11
N THR A 707 19.72 -10.61 -44.07
CA THR A 707 20.97 -10.87 -44.80
C THR A 707 22.12 -9.95 -44.35
N HIS A 708 21.82 -8.91 -43.57
CA HIS A 708 22.81 -7.95 -43.10
C HIS A 708 23.67 -8.52 -41.97
N PRO A 709 25.00 -8.32 -41.96
CA PRO A 709 25.90 -8.85 -40.92
C PRO A 709 25.54 -8.45 -39.48
N LEU A 710 24.88 -7.30 -39.29
CA LEU A 710 24.49 -6.79 -37.98
C LEU A 710 23.54 -7.72 -37.22
N GLN A 711 22.57 -8.34 -37.89
CA GLN A 711 21.61 -9.25 -37.23
C GLN A 711 22.32 -10.52 -36.72
N GLU A 712 23.27 -11.04 -37.50
CA GLU A 712 24.12 -12.16 -37.09
C GLU A 712 25.06 -11.77 -35.95
N GLN A 713 25.63 -10.57 -35.95
CA GLN A 713 26.45 -10.07 -34.85
C GLN A 713 25.66 -9.91 -33.55
N LEU A 714 24.43 -9.37 -33.61
CA LEU A 714 23.52 -9.30 -32.46
C LEU A 714 23.21 -10.70 -31.92
N ARG A 715 22.91 -11.65 -32.80
CA ARG A 715 22.66 -13.05 -32.42
C ARG A 715 23.87 -13.67 -31.71
N GLN A 716 25.07 -13.49 -32.27
CA GLN A 716 26.30 -13.99 -31.66
C GLN A 716 26.59 -13.33 -30.32
N CYS A 717 26.31 -12.03 -30.19
CA CYS A 717 26.42 -11.29 -28.93
C CYS A 717 25.55 -11.91 -27.84
N LEU A 718 24.30 -12.26 -28.13
CA LEU A 718 23.41 -12.93 -27.16
C LEU A 718 23.88 -14.35 -26.82
N LEU A 719 24.35 -15.11 -27.82
CA LEU A 719 24.84 -16.47 -27.60
C LEU A 719 26.11 -16.55 -26.75
N VAL A 720 26.93 -15.48 -26.70
CA VAL A 720 28.09 -15.41 -25.80
C VAL A 720 27.66 -15.59 -24.33
N TYR A 721 26.56 -14.96 -23.92
CA TYR A 721 26.07 -15.05 -22.55
C TYR A 721 25.42 -16.40 -22.21
N LEU A 722 24.89 -17.11 -23.20
CA LEU A 722 24.29 -18.43 -22.98
C LEU A 722 25.30 -19.59 -22.98
N ASN A 723 26.54 -19.35 -23.43
CA ASN A 723 27.58 -20.36 -23.57
C ASN A 723 28.74 -20.14 -22.59
N GLY A 724 28.60 -20.62 -21.35
CA GLY A 724 29.69 -20.63 -20.36
C GLY A 724 29.89 -19.31 -19.60
N PHE A 725 28.92 -18.41 -19.65
CA PHE A 725 28.86 -17.19 -18.84
C PHE A 725 28.00 -17.43 -17.57
N PRO A 726 28.34 -16.86 -16.41
CA PRO A 726 27.49 -16.90 -15.21
C PRO A 726 26.15 -16.19 -15.44
N LEU A 727 25.06 -16.96 -15.51
CA LEU A 727 23.71 -16.43 -15.73
C LEU A 727 23.07 -15.98 -14.41
N GLU A 728 23.24 -14.69 -14.09
CA GLU A 728 22.49 -14.01 -13.01
C GLU A 728 21.26 -13.29 -13.58
N HIS A 729 20.37 -12.86 -12.69
CA HIS A 729 19.08 -12.25 -13.03
C HIS A 729 19.23 -11.06 -13.99
N GLU A 730 20.17 -10.15 -13.75
CA GLU A 730 20.39 -8.93 -14.53
C GLU A 730 20.85 -9.21 -15.98
N ILE A 731 21.58 -10.30 -16.19
CA ILE A 731 22.03 -10.74 -17.51
C ILE A 731 20.88 -11.38 -18.27
N ILE A 732 20.10 -12.24 -17.60
CA ILE A 732 18.90 -12.87 -18.18
C ILE A 732 17.88 -11.80 -18.56
N GLU A 733 17.67 -10.80 -17.68
CA GLU A 733 16.84 -9.63 -17.94
C GLU A 733 17.36 -8.84 -19.15
N GLY A 734 18.65 -8.54 -19.20
CA GLY A 734 19.28 -7.87 -20.34
C GLY A 734 19.06 -8.60 -21.66
N ILE A 735 19.25 -9.93 -21.71
CA ILE A 735 18.99 -10.76 -22.90
C ILE A 735 17.52 -10.66 -23.31
N CYS A 736 16.61 -10.78 -22.34
CA CYS A 736 15.17 -10.71 -22.58
C CYS A 736 14.73 -9.33 -23.10
N GLU A 737 15.29 -8.24 -22.58
CA GLU A 737 15.00 -6.88 -23.05
C GLU A 737 15.51 -6.65 -24.50
N VAL A 738 16.67 -7.19 -24.86
CA VAL A 738 17.15 -7.17 -26.25
C VAL A 738 16.20 -7.92 -27.18
N LEU A 739 15.65 -9.07 -26.76
CA LEU A 739 14.65 -9.79 -27.55
C LEU A 739 13.34 -9.00 -27.69
N LYS A 740 12.85 -8.42 -26.58
CA LYS A 740 11.64 -7.60 -26.58
C LYS A 740 11.76 -6.36 -27.48
N ALA A 741 12.97 -5.83 -27.69
CA ALA A 741 13.19 -4.68 -28.57
C ALA A 741 12.52 -4.87 -29.94
N GLY A 742 12.68 -6.05 -30.54
CA GLY A 742 12.13 -6.38 -31.87
C GLY A 742 10.69 -6.93 -31.90
N PHE A 743 10.01 -7.15 -30.76
CA PHE A 743 8.66 -7.73 -30.77
C PHE A 743 7.59 -6.78 -31.30
N THR A 744 7.82 -5.47 -31.21
CA THR A 744 6.90 -4.42 -31.66
C THR A 744 7.26 -3.88 -33.04
N GLU A 745 8.44 -4.22 -33.58
CA GLU A 745 8.90 -3.78 -34.89
C GLU A 745 8.51 -4.78 -35.99
N LYS A 746 8.26 -4.27 -37.20
CA LYS A 746 8.03 -5.11 -38.39
C LYS A 746 9.31 -5.33 -39.20
N ILE A 747 10.15 -4.30 -39.28
CA ILE A 747 11.41 -4.29 -40.04
C ILE A 747 12.48 -3.70 -39.14
N GLY A 748 13.60 -4.40 -38.96
CA GLY A 748 14.69 -3.93 -38.12
C GLY A 748 15.72 -5.02 -37.78
N PRO A 749 16.91 -4.61 -37.30
CA PRO A 749 17.97 -5.54 -36.91
C PRO A 749 17.66 -6.36 -35.65
N PHE A 750 16.70 -5.93 -34.83
CA PHE A 750 16.26 -6.64 -33.62
C PHE A 750 15.09 -7.60 -33.87
N VAL A 751 14.49 -7.58 -35.07
CA VAL A 751 13.43 -8.51 -35.46
C VAL A 751 14.05 -9.86 -35.80
N PHE A 752 14.21 -10.72 -34.79
CA PHE A 752 14.74 -12.07 -34.97
C PHE A 752 13.67 -13.04 -35.47
N ARG A 753 14.10 -14.08 -36.20
CA ARG A 753 13.21 -15.18 -36.59
C ARG A 753 12.64 -15.88 -35.33
N PRO A 754 11.35 -16.27 -35.32
CA PRO A 754 10.69 -16.95 -34.19
C PRO A 754 11.50 -18.08 -33.54
N ALA A 755 12.10 -18.96 -34.37
CA ALA A 755 12.92 -20.08 -33.90
C ALA A 755 14.14 -19.63 -33.07
N ILE A 756 14.77 -18.49 -33.39
CA ILE A 756 15.93 -17.95 -32.66
C ILE A 756 15.48 -17.49 -31.27
N THR A 757 14.39 -16.72 -31.20
CA THR A 757 13.84 -16.22 -29.93
C THR A 757 13.50 -17.37 -28.98
N VAL A 758 12.77 -18.38 -29.46
CA VAL A 758 12.42 -19.54 -28.63
C VAL A 758 13.65 -20.36 -28.25
N HIS A 759 14.62 -20.52 -29.14
CA HIS A 759 15.88 -21.19 -28.80
C HIS A 759 16.61 -20.50 -27.65
N LEU A 760 16.73 -19.17 -27.69
CA LEU A 760 17.38 -18.39 -26.64
C LEU A 760 16.62 -18.49 -25.31
N LEU A 761 15.28 -18.38 -25.33
CA LEU A 761 14.46 -18.49 -24.12
C LEU A 761 14.49 -19.89 -23.50
N THR A 762 14.47 -20.95 -24.32
CA THR A 762 14.45 -22.34 -23.84
C THR A 762 15.82 -22.86 -23.39
N THR A 763 16.90 -22.12 -23.70
CA THR A 763 18.26 -22.42 -23.22
C THR A 763 18.45 -22.02 -21.76
N VAL A 764 17.67 -21.05 -21.27
CA VAL A 764 17.71 -20.61 -19.87
C VAL A 764 16.88 -21.57 -19.01
N PRO A 765 17.46 -22.24 -18.00
CA PRO A 765 16.68 -23.09 -17.10
C PRO A 765 15.82 -22.23 -16.18
N LEU A 766 14.49 -22.48 -16.13
CA LEU A 766 13.59 -21.71 -15.27
C LEU A 766 13.91 -21.82 -13.77
N GLY A 767 14.62 -22.87 -13.35
CA GLY A 767 15.08 -23.03 -11.96
C GLY A 767 16.31 -22.20 -11.59
N ALA A 768 16.88 -21.41 -12.51
CA ALA A 768 17.91 -20.43 -12.17
C ALA A 768 17.29 -19.26 -11.39
N ALA A 769 18.03 -18.75 -10.39
CA ALA A 769 17.54 -17.70 -9.49
C ALA A 769 17.06 -16.46 -10.28
N GLY A 770 15.81 -16.04 -10.06
CA GLY A 770 15.20 -14.88 -10.70
C GLY A 770 14.97 -14.99 -12.21
N ALA A 771 15.16 -16.16 -12.82
CA ALA A 771 15.03 -16.34 -14.27
C ALA A 771 13.58 -16.54 -14.72
N ALA A 772 12.78 -17.26 -13.92
CA ALA A 772 11.47 -17.75 -14.35
C ALA A 772 10.51 -16.64 -14.74
N ASP A 773 10.36 -15.59 -13.92
CA ASP A 773 9.42 -14.50 -14.20
C ASP A 773 9.80 -13.75 -15.48
N VAL A 774 11.08 -13.35 -15.60
CA VAL A 774 11.60 -12.61 -16.75
C VAL A 774 11.44 -13.40 -18.06
N VAL A 775 11.86 -14.67 -18.08
CA VAL A 775 11.81 -15.51 -19.28
C VAL A 775 10.36 -15.81 -19.68
N MET A 776 9.49 -16.12 -18.71
CA MET A 776 8.07 -16.44 -18.97
C MET A 776 7.25 -15.20 -19.34
N SER A 777 7.57 -14.04 -18.78
CA SER A 777 7.02 -12.74 -19.20
C SER A 777 7.42 -12.43 -20.65
N THR A 778 8.69 -12.64 -21.00
CA THR A 778 9.20 -12.45 -22.37
C THR A 778 8.57 -13.42 -23.36
N ALA A 779 8.42 -14.69 -22.99
CA ALA A 779 7.70 -15.69 -23.79
C ALA A 779 6.22 -15.29 -24.00
N SER A 780 5.58 -14.71 -22.98
CA SER A 780 4.21 -14.18 -23.10
C SER A 780 4.14 -13.02 -24.10
N SER A 781 5.07 -12.06 -24.00
CA SER A 781 5.16 -10.91 -24.91
C SER A 781 5.41 -11.34 -26.36
N PHE A 782 6.27 -12.35 -26.56
CA PHE A 782 6.53 -12.93 -27.88
C PHE A 782 5.29 -13.57 -28.51
N LEU A 783 4.52 -14.36 -27.75
CA LEU A 783 3.26 -14.92 -28.23
C LEU A 783 2.22 -13.82 -28.48
N ALA A 784 2.19 -12.79 -27.63
CA ALA A 784 1.29 -11.64 -27.83
C ALA A 784 1.59 -10.86 -29.12
N SER A 785 2.87 -10.69 -29.50
CA SER A 785 3.21 -10.01 -30.76
C SER A 785 2.76 -10.78 -32.01
N HIS A 786 2.59 -12.09 -31.91
CA HIS A 786 2.13 -12.96 -33.00
C HIS A 786 0.63 -13.31 -32.93
N GLN A 787 -0.13 -12.69 -32.01
CA GLN A 787 -1.55 -13.02 -31.77
C GLN A 787 -2.47 -12.84 -32.99
N SER A 788 -2.10 -11.95 -33.92
CA SER A 788 -2.85 -11.70 -35.15
C SER A 788 -2.74 -12.85 -36.14
N ASN A 789 -1.63 -13.60 -36.12
CA ASN A 789 -1.39 -14.77 -36.95
C ASN A 789 -0.79 -15.93 -36.13
N PRO A 790 -1.54 -16.54 -35.18
CA PRO A 790 -1.02 -17.61 -34.30
C PRO A 790 -0.49 -18.83 -35.06
N GLY A 791 -0.96 -19.04 -36.29
CA GLY A 791 -0.51 -20.10 -37.19
C GLY A 791 0.97 -20.02 -37.58
N LYS A 792 1.60 -18.84 -37.53
CA LYS A 792 3.02 -18.65 -37.89
C LYS A 792 4.00 -19.14 -36.82
N VAL A 793 3.54 -19.34 -35.58
CA VAL A 793 4.40 -19.66 -34.42
C VAL A 793 3.91 -20.89 -33.64
N GLN A 794 3.29 -21.85 -34.34
CA GLN A 794 2.69 -23.02 -33.68
C GLN A 794 3.75 -23.94 -33.05
N GLU A 795 4.84 -24.19 -33.76
CA GLU A 795 5.95 -25.02 -33.27
C GLU A 795 6.64 -24.34 -32.08
N GLU A 796 6.88 -23.03 -32.19
CA GLU A 796 7.46 -22.19 -31.16
C GLU A 796 6.63 -22.15 -29.88
N ALA A 797 5.31 -21.96 -30.00
CA ALA A 797 4.40 -22.01 -28.85
C ALA A 797 4.42 -23.40 -28.18
N ALA A 798 4.43 -24.47 -28.97
CA ALA A 798 4.52 -25.83 -28.46
C ALA A 798 5.83 -26.07 -27.68
N LEU A 799 6.96 -25.59 -28.18
CA LEU A 799 8.26 -25.71 -27.52
C LEU A 799 8.31 -24.98 -26.17
N LEU A 800 7.70 -23.80 -26.08
CA LEU A 800 7.60 -23.04 -24.82
C LEU A 800 6.73 -23.79 -23.79
N PHE A 801 5.61 -24.38 -24.22
CA PHE A 801 4.77 -25.22 -23.33
C PHE A 801 5.50 -26.47 -22.85
N VAL A 802 6.28 -27.11 -23.73
CA VAL A 802 7.11 -28.26 -23.37
C VAL A 802 8.18 -27.86 -22.34
N HIS A 803 8.84 -26.71 -22.52
CA HIS A 803 9.83 -26.19 -21.58
C HIS A 803 9.25 -25.99 -20.16
N VAL A 804 8.05 -25.43 -20.04
CA VAL A 804 7.32 -25.33 -18.75
C VAL A 804 6.99 -26.71 -18.19
N SER A 805 6.51 -27.63 -19.04
CA SER A 805 6.18 -28.99 -18.61
C SER A 805 7.38 -29.74 -18.03
N TRP A 806 8.57 -29.53 -18.60
CA TRP A 806 9.78 -30.16 -18.10
C TRP A 806 10.17 -29.64 -16.72
N THR A 807 10.07 -28.33 -16.53
CA THR A 807 10.32 -27.68 -15.24
C THR A 807 9.34 -28.19 -14.18
N PHE A 808 8.05 -28.29 -14.51
CA PHE A 808 7.04 -28.84 -13.60
C PHE A 808 7.30 -30.30 -13.25
N SER A 809 7.68 -31.12 -14.23
CA SER A 809 8.04 -32.52 -13.99
C SER A 809 9.23 -32.66 -13.06
N LEU A 810 10.26 -31.82 -13.21
CA LEU A 810 11.44 -31.80 -12.34
C LEU A 810 11.07 -31.45 -10.89
N MET A 811 10.22 -30.43 -10.68
CA MET A 811 9.74 -30.05 -9.35
C MET A 811 8.86 -31.13 -8.70
N MET A 812 8.04 -31.83 -9.50
CA MET A 812 7.24 -32.96 -9.01
C MET A 812 8.09 -34.15 -8.59
N GLN A 813 9.19 -34.43 -9.31
CA GLN A 813 10.12 -35.50 -8.99
C GLN A 813 11.02 -35.16 -7.79
N ASN A 814 11.31 -33.87 -7.57
CA ASN A 814 12.16 -33.39 -6.49
C ASN A 814 11.42 -32.34 -5.63
N PRO A 815 10.51 -32.73 -4.73
CA PRO A 815 9.73 -31.79 -3.91
C PRO A 815 10.57 -30.83 -3.06
N GLN A 816 11.80 -31.20 -2.72
CA GLN A 816 12.74 -30.35 -1.97
C GLN A 816 13.27 -29.16 -2.78
N SER A 817 13.17 -29.23 -4.11
CA SER A 817 13.58 -28.18 -5.05
C SER A 817 12.39 -27.38 -5.59
N HIS A 818 11.21 -27.51 -4.97
CA HIS A 818 10.02 -26.77 -5.39
C HIS A 818 10.17 -25.28 -5.08
N ASP A 819 10.18 -24.47 -6.13
CA ASP A 819 10.22 -23.01 -6.04
C ASP A 819 8.82 -22.42 -6.36
N PRO A 820 8.17 -21.73 -5.40
CA PRO A 820 6.89 -21.05 -5.62
C PRO A 820 6.92 -19.99 -6.73
N GLU A 821 8.04 -19.31 -6.95
CA GLU A 821 8.17 -18.25 -7.97
C GLU A 821 8.20 -18.85 -9.39
N VAL A 822 8.95 -19.94 -9.57
CA VAL A 822 9.01 -20.70 -10.83
C VAL A 822 7.63 -21.28 -11.16
N SER A 823 6.96 -21.82 -10.15
CA SER A 823 5.59 -22.33 -10.25
C SER A 823 4.61 -21.23 -10.68
N ASN A 824 4.67 -20.08 -10.01
CA ASN A 824 3.84 -18.92 -10.30
C ASN A 824 4.03 -18.42 -11.74
N SER A 825 5.28 -18.26 -12.17
CA SER A 825 5.66 -17.72 -13.48
C SER A 825 5.22 -18.65 -14.62
N GLY A 826 5.48 -19.95 -14.48
CA GLY A 826 5.05 -20.96 -15.45
C GLY A 826 3.53 -21.04 -15.60
N ILE A 827 2.79 -21.02 -14.48
CA ILE A 827 1.32 -21.04 -14.50
C ILE A 827 0.76 -19.74 -15.09
N SER A 828 1.36 -18.61 -14.76
CA SER A 828 0.95 -17.30 -15.30
C SER A 828 1.14 -17.21 -16.81
N PHE A 829 2.27 -17.68 -17.35
CA PHE A 829 2.51 -17.76 -18.79
C PHE A 829 1.48 -18.65 -19.48
N LEU A 830 1.23 -19.86 -18.95
CA LEU A 830 0.21 -20.75 -19.49
C LEU A 830 -1.17 -20.07 -19.50
N THR A 831 -1.53 -19.38 -18.42
CA THR A 831 -2.79 -18.65 -18.29
C THR A 831 -2.93 -17.55 -19.35
N ARG A 832 -1.88 -16.73 -19.55
CA ARG A 832 -1.86 -15.65 -20.55
C ARG A 832 -1.94 -16.18 -21.98
N SER A 833 -1.46 -17.41 -22.24
CA SER A 833 -1.50 -18.03 -23.57
C SER A 833 -2.88 -18.59 -23.97
N LEU A 834 -3.76 -18.89 -22.99
CA LEU A 834 -5.06 -19.55 -23.22
C LEU A 834 -5.95 -18.89 -24.30
N PRO A 835 -6.14 -17.55 -24.33
CA PRO A 835 -7.11 -16.94 -25.24
C PRO A 835 -6.90 -17.25 -26.73
N LYS A 836 -5.63 -17.42 -27.15
CA LYS A 836 -5.26 -17.62 -28.56
C LYS A 836 -4.54 -18.95 -28.84
N TYR A 837 -3.90 -19.55 -27.84
CA TYR A 837 -3.05 -20.74 -28.01
C TYR A 837 -3.56 -21.99 -27.28
N HIS A 838 -4.78 -21.97 -26.72
CA HIS A 838 -5.34 -23.13 -26.02
C HIS A 838 -5.45 -24.38 -26.90
N GLU A 839 -5.80 -24.26 -28.19
CA GLU A 839 -5.88 -25.44 -29.07
C GLU A 839 -4.54 -26.17 -29.18
N ILE A 840 -3.45 -25.42 -29.25
CA ILE A 840 -2.08 -25.96 -29.24
C ILE A 840 -1.83 -26.65 -27.90
N LEU A 841 -2.00 -25.94 -26.77
CA LEU A 841 -1.77 -26.47 -25.42
C LEU A 841 -2.53 -27.79 -25.19
N PHE A 842 -3.83 -27.82 -25.49
CA PHE A 842 -4.68 -29.00 -25.26
C PHE A 842 -4.48 -30.12 -26.29
N SER A 843 -3.72 -29.89 -27.37
CA SER A 843 -3.34 -30.93 -28.34
C SER A 843 -2.00 -31.60 -28.03
N LEU A 844 -1.20 -31.06 -27.10
CA LEU A 844 0.13 -31.54 -26.78
C LEU A 844 0.13 -32.79 -25.90
N THR A 845 0.23 -33.95 -26.54
CA THR A 845 0.42 -35.24 -25.86
C THR A 845 1.89 -35.66 -25.78
N SER A 846 2.70 -35.31 -26.78
CA SER A 846 4.16 -35.57 -26.84
C SER A 846 4.93 -34.30 -27.20
N ALA A 847 6.24 -34.29 -26.91
CA ALA A 847 7.13 -33.23 -27.41
C ALA A 847 7.20 -33.28 -28.96
N PRO A 848 7.24 -32.12 -29.65
CA PRO A 848 7.45 -32.06 -31.10
C PRO A 848 8.75 -32.77 -31.51
N ALA A 849 8.77 -33.41 -32.69
CA ALA A 849 10.02 -33.96 -33.23
C ALA A 849 11.00 -32.80 -33.50
N ALA A 850 12.25 -32.92 -33.03
CA ALA A 850 13.26 -31.88 -33.17
C ALA A 850 13.46 -31.48 -34.64
N SER A 851 12.91 -30.35 -35.06
CA SER A 851 13.21 -29.72 -36.35
C SER A 851 14.52 -28.94 -36.21
N THR A 852 15.51 -29.28 -37.05
CA THR A 852 16.75 -28.56 -37.45
C THR A 852 17.63 -27.79 -36.46
N PHE A 853 17.11 -27.25 -35.36
CA PHE A 853 17.84 -26.66 -34.24
C PHE A 853 17.92 -27.69 -33.11
N HIS A 854 19.13 -27.92 -32.60
CA HIS A 854 19.35 -28.75 -31.42
C HIS A 854 18.71 -28.07 -30.20
N PHE A 855 17.47 -28.43 -29.88
CA PHE A 855 16.83 -28.06 -28.62
C PHE A 855 17.48 -28.83 -27.47
N ALA A 856 17.50 -28.23 -26.27
CA ALA A 856 18.01 -28.87 -25.06
C ALA A 856 17.40 -30.27 -24.93
N ALA A 857 18.26 -31.30 -24.94
CA ALA A 857 17.82 -32.67 -24.73
C ALA A 857 17.08 -32.75 -23.39
N PRO A 858 16.05 -33.60 -23.25
CA PRO A 858 15.46 -33.86 -21.95
C PRO A 858 16.60 -34.26 -20.98
N PRO A 859 16.62 -33.73 -19.75
CA PRO A 859 17.67 -34.03 -18.79
C PRO A 859 17.81 -35.56 -18.65
N PRO A 860 19.04 -36.11 -18.52
CA PRO A 860 19.35 -37.53 -18.75
C PRO A 860 18.63 -38.55 -17.85
N ASN A 861 17.78 -38.11 -16.91
CA ASN A 861 17.05 -38.93 -15.94
C ASN A 861 15.51 -38.76 -16.02
N MET A 862 14.96 -38.21 -17.11
CA MET A 862 13.54 -37.89 -17.20
C MET A 862 12.68 -39.10 -17.64
N ASN A 863 11.79 -39.58 -16.76
CA ASN A 863 10.78 -40.57 -17.13
C ASN A 863 9.74 -39.95 -18.08
N MET A 864 9.85 -40.24 -19.37
CA MET A 864 8.94 -39.78 -20.44
C MET A 864 7.59 -40.55 -20.48
N GLU A 865 7.12 -41.08 -19.35
CA GLU A 865 5.91 -41.93 -19.31
C GLU A 865 4.60 -41.12 -19.26
N ILE A 866 4.63 -39.87 -18.77
CA ILE A 866 3.44 -39.03 -18.61
C ILE A 866 3.34 -38.01 -19.76
N PRO A 867 2.19 -37.89 -20.45
CA PRO A 867 1.97 -36.88 -21.48
C PRO A 867 2.20 -35.43 -21.00
N VAL A 868 2.61 -34.55 -21.92
CA VAL A 868 2.95 -33.14 -21.64
C VAL A 868 1.78 -32.40 -20.98
N LEU A 869 0.59 -32.44 -21.59
CA LEU A 869 -0.62 -31.81 -21.04
C LEU A 869 -0.97 -32.33 -19.65
N GLN A 870 -0.87 -33.65 -19.44
CA GLN A 870 -1.21 -34.26 -18.15
C GLN A 870 -0.24 -33.84 -17.05
N THR A 871 1.05 -33.71 -17.38
CA THR A 871 2.06 -33.16 -16.45
C THR A 871 1.70 -31.75 -16.00
N ILE A 872 1.30 -30.89 -16.95
CA ILE A 872 0.90 -29.51 -16.66
C ILE A 872 -0.34 -29.47 -15.75
N LEU A 873 -1.41 -30.18 -16.13
CA LEU A 873 -2.68 -30.14 -15.38
C LEU A 873 -2.56 -30.77 -13.98
N ASN A 874 -1.76 -31.84 -13.83
CA ASN A 874 -1.47 -32.43 -12.52
C ASN A 874 -0.73 -31.44 -11.61
N PHE A 875 0.29 -30.75 -12.14
CA PHE A 875 1.04 -29.76 -11.38
C PHE A 875 0.15 -28.61 -10.90
N ILE A 876 -0.66 -28.04 -11.81
CA ILE A 876 -1.56 -26.92 -11.48
C ILE A 876 -2.62 -27.35 -10.45
N SER A 877 -3.13 -28.58 -10.54
CA SER A 877 -4.07 -29.12 -9.56
C SER A 877 -3.44 -29.29 -8.17
N ASN A 878 -2.17 -29.69 -8.11
CA ASN A 878 -1.40 -29.77 -6.86
C ASN A 878 -1.08 -28.38 -6.29
N ALA A 879 -0.77 -27.39 -7.14
CA ALA A 879 -0.56 -26.01 -6.71
C ALA A 879 -1.83 -25.41 -6.07
N LEU A 880 -3.01 -25.74 -6.60
CA LEU A 880 -4.30 -25.32 -6.05
C LEU A 880 -4.62 -25.97 -4.69
N SER A 881 -4.13 -27.19 -4.44
CA SER A 881 -4.29 -27.88 -3.15
C SER A 881 -3.21 -27.51 -2.12
N GLY A 882 -2.16 -26.80 -2.55
CA GLY A 882 -1.09 -26.30 -1.69
C GLY A 882 -1.52 -25.23 -0.68
N ARG A 883 -0.57 -24.85 0.19
CA ARG A 883 -0.74 -23.76 1.18
C ARG A 883 0.00 -22.48 0.78
N GLU A 884 0.82 -22.54 -0.27
CA GLU A 884 1.59 -21.41 -0.76
C GLU A 884 0.69 -20.46 -1.57
N PRO A 885 0.61 -19.16 -1.23
CA PRO A 885 -0.36 -18.25 -1.82
C PRO A 885 -0.09 -17.96 -3.31
N LEU A 886 1.17 -17.81 -3.73
CA LEU A 886 1.50 -17.42 -5.11
C LEU A 886 1.07 -18.50 -6.13
N PRO A 887 1.51 -19.77 -6.03
CA PRO A 887 1.09 -20.80 -6.97
C PRO A 887 -0.41 -21.09 -6.91
N LEU A 888 -1.03 -21.00 -5.72
CA LEU A 888 -2.47 -21.22 -5.54
C LEU A 888 -3.31 -20.17 -6.26
N ARG A 889 -2.94 -18.88 -6.14
CA ARG A 889 -3.64 -17.78 -6.81
C ARG A 889 -3.52 -17.88 -8.32
N SER A 890 -2.32 -18.20 -8.82
CA SER A 890 -2.09 -18.39 -10.27
C SER A 890 -2.79 -19.63 -10.81
N ALA A 891 -2.81 -20.74 -10.06
CA ALA A 891 -3.59 -21.93 -10.42
C ALA A 891 -5.10 -21.63 -10.48
N SER A 892 -5.60 -20.81 -9.55
CA SER A 892 -7.00 -20.36 -9.56
C SER A 892 -7.31 -19.56 -10.82
N GLN A 893 -6.45 -18.61 -11.20
CA GLN A 893 -6.60 -17.82 -12.43
C GLN A 893 -6.54 -18.70 -13.69
N PHE A 894 -5.62 -19.67 -13.74
CA PHE A 894 -5.53 -20.64 -14.83
C PHE A 894 -6.85 -21.39 -15.02
N TRP A 895 -7.40 -21.97 -13.94
CA TRP A 895 -8.66 -22.69 -14.01
C TRP A 895 -9.84 -21.79 -14.37
N VAL A 896 -9.89 -20.55 -13.88
CA VAL A 896 -10.88 -19.56 -14.33
C VAL A 896 -10.77 -19.32 -15.84
N GLY A 897 -9.55 -19.17 -16.36
CA GLY A 897 -9.27 -19.01 -17.78
C GLY A 897 -9.75 -20.21 -18.61
N VAL A 898 -9.36 -21.43 -18.21
CA VAL A 898 -9.75 -22.68 -18.86
C VAL A 898 -11.27 -22.87 -18.87
N LEU A 899 -11.93 -22.66 -17.73
CA LEU A 899 -13.39 -22.77 -17.63
C LEU A 899 -14.09 -21.68 -18.46
N THR A 900 -13.43 -20.55 -18.74
CA THR A 900 -13.99 -19.44 -19.51
C THR A 900 -13.84 -19.63 -21.03
N LEU A 901 -12.98 -20.53 -21.49
CA LEU A 901 -12.70 -20.79 -22.91
C LEU A 901 -13.97 -20.98 -23.77
N PRO A 902 -13.94 -20.55 -25.05
CA PRO A 902 -15.01 -20.85 -26.00
C PRO A 902 -15.17 -22.36 -26.12
N ASN A 903 -16.41 -22.85 -26.17
CA ASN A 903 -16.71 -24.29 -26.30
C ASN A 903 -16.26 -25.18 -25.12
N ALA A 904 -15.97 -24.62 -23.93
CA ALA A 904 -15.60 -25.39 -22.73
C ALA A 904 -16.61 -26.48 -22.33
N THR A 905 -17.89 -26.34 -22.71
CA THR A 905 -18.96 -27.32 -22.48
C THR A 905 -19.24 -28.23 -23.68
N ASN A 906 -18.60 -28.00 -24.83
CA ASN A 906 -18.84 -28.76 -26.06
C ASN A 906 -17.89 -29.95 -26.11
N GLY A 907 -18.38 -31.16 -25.81
CA GLY A 907 -17.60 -32.40 -25.65
C GLY A 907 -16.78 -32.89 -26.87
N MET A 908 -16.67 -32.11 -27.94
CA MET A 908 -15.90 -32.44 -29.14
C MET A 908 -14.48 -31.85 -29.13
N THR A 909 -14.15 -30.93 -28.22
CA THR A 909 -12.83 -30.29 -28.15
C THR A 909 -11.89 -31.03 -27.18
N ASN A 910 -10.58 -30.92 -27.39
CA ASN A 910 -9.60 -31.47 -26.45
C ASN A 910 -9.67 -30.75 -25.08
N ALA A 911 -9.94 -29.44 -25.08
CA ALA A 911 -10.12 -28.65 -23.86
C ALA A 911 -11.31 -29.13 -23.03
N SER A 912 -12.48 -29.37 -23.65
CA SER A 912 -13.66 -29.89 -22.92
C SER A 912 -13.41 -31.28 -22.32
N ARG A 913 -12.65 -32.14 -23.01
CA ARG A 913 -12.31 -33.47 -22.52
C ARG A 913 -11.44 -33.38 -21.27
N ALA A 914 -10.41 -32.52 -21.31
CA ALA A 914 -9.56 -32.26 -20.15
C ALA A 914 -10.35 -31.65 -18.97
N ILE A 915 -11.28 -30.72 -19.23
CA ILE A 915 -12.14 -30.16 -18.18
C ILE A 915 -12.97 -31.27 -17.53
N GLN A 916 -13.64 -32.12 -18.32
CA GLN A 916 -14.46 -33.21 -17.78
C GLN A 916 -13.65 -34.21 -16.94
N GLU A 917 -12.41 -34.49 -17.32
CA GLU A 917 -11.51 -35.39 -16.58
C GLU A 917 -11.10 -34.81 -15.21
N TYR A 918 -10.80 -33.51 -15.13
CA TYR A 918 -10.30 -32.86 -13.91
C TYR A 918 -11.40 -32.23 -13.03
N LEU A 919 -12.61 -32.04 -13.54
CA LEU A 919 -13.72 -31.39 -12.82
C LEU A 919 -14.04 -32.03 -11.45
N PRO A 920 -14.07 -33.37 -11.30
CA PRO A 920 -14.28 -34.00 -9.99
C PRO A 920 -13.16 -33.67 -8.98
N SER A 921 -11.90 -33.71 -9.41
CA SER A 921 -10.75 -33.39 -8.56
C SER A 921 -10.75 -31.92 -8.15
N LEU A 922 -11.06 -31.03 -9.09
CA LEU A 922 -11.17 -29.59 -8.84
C LEU A 922 -12.24 -29.26 -7.80
N CYS A 923 -13.43 -29.89 -7.90
CA CYS A 923 -14.49 -29.73 -6.90
C CYS A 923 -14.06 -30.21 -5.51
N HIS A 924 -13.34 -31.33 -5.44
CA HIS A 924 -12.80 -31.84 -4.18
C HIS A 924 -11.79 -30.87 -3.57
N VAL A 925 -10.80 -30.41 -4.33
CA VAL A 925 -9.79 -29.46 -3.87
C VAL A 925 -10.43 -28.16 -3.34
N LEU A 926 -11.38 -27.59 -4.10
CA LEU A 926 -12.07 -26.36 -3.70
C LEU A 926 -12.85 -26.51 -2.38
N MET A 927 -13.56 -27.62 -2.20
CA MET A 927 -14.29 -27.88 -0.95
C MET A 927 -13.34 -28.10 0.22
N THR A 928 -12.24 -28.82 0.04
CA THR A 928 -11.21 -29.03 1.08
C THR A 928 -10.57 -27.71 1.53
N GLN A 929 -10.31 -26.80 0.59
CA GLN A 929 -9.75 -25.48 0.88
C GLN A 929 -10.76 -24.57 1.59
N VAL A 930 -12.00 -24.51 1.10
CA VAL A 930 -13.08 -23.67 1.66
C VAL A 930 -13.55 -24.17 3.04
N SER A 931 -13.48 -25.48 3.30
CA SER A 931 -13.75 -26.07 4.63
C SER A 931 -12.65 -25.79 5.66
N GLY A 932 -11.72 -24.89 5.36
CA GLY A 932 -10.80 -24.31 6.32
C GLY A 932 -9.33 -24.44 5.92
N SER A 933 -8.92 -25.21 4.93
CA SER A 933 -7.48 -25.42 4.67
C SER A 933 -6.74 -24.19 4.13
N CYS A 934 -7.45 -23.26 3.47
CA CYS A 934 -6.86 -22.03 2.91
C CYS A 934 -6.81 -20.87 3.92
N ALA A 935 -5.95 -19.88 3.64
CA ALA A 935 -5.93 -18.60 4.35
C ALA A 935 -7.11 -17.71 3.94
N ARG A 936 -7.53 -16.80 4.83
CA ARG A 936 -8.68 -15.90 4.60
C ARG A 936 -8.53 -15.05 3.32
N SER A 937 -7.31 -14.59 3.03
CA SER A 937 -6.98 -13.81 1.84
C SER A 937 -7.22 -14.56 0.53
N ASP A 938 -7.11 -15.90 0.54
CA ASP A 938 -7.16 -16.71 -0.69
C ASP A 938 -8.57 -17.18 -1.05
N ILE A 939 -9.54 -16.99 -0.13
CA ILE A 939 -10.95 -17.33 -0.34
C ILE A 939 -11.49 -16.68 -1.61
N ASN A 940 -11.11 -15.42 -1.87
CA ASN A 940 -11.59 -14.68 -3.04
C ASN A 940 -11.19 -15.37 -4.35
N HIS A 941 -9.95 -15.84 -4.46
CA HIS A 941 -9.42 -16.48 -5.67
C HIS A 941 -10.05 -17.86 -5.92
N LEU A 942 -10.15 -18.68 -4.88
CA LEU A 942 -10.80 -20.00 -4.95
C LEU A 942 -12.30 -19.87 -5.26
N CYS A 943 -12.94 -18.82 -4.74
CA CYS A 943 -14.34 -18.54 -4.99
C CYS A 943 -14.61 -18.20 -6.47
N GLU A 944 -13.69 -17.53 -7.16
CA GLU A 944 -13.84 -17.27 -8.60
C GLU A 944 -13.89 -18.56 -9.43
N VAL A 945 -13.03 -19.53 -9.13
CA VAL A 945 -13.09 -20.86 -9.78
C VAL A 945 -14.44 -21.52 -9.51
N LEU A 946 -14.89 -21.52 -8.25
CA LEU A 946 -16.15 -22.10 -7.83
C LEU A 946 -17.35 -21.42 -8.52
N LYS A 947 -17.36 -20.09 -8.63
CA LYS A 947 -18.39 -19.33 -9.36
C LYS A 947 -18.47 -19.78 -10.82
N LYS A 948 -17.34 -19.97 -11.51
CA LYS A 948 -17.33 -20.45 -12.90
C LYS A 948 -17.89 -21.87 -13.04
N ILE A 949 -17.55 -22.78 -12.11
CA ILE A 949 -18.11 -24.14 -12.08
C ILE A 949 -19.63 -24.10 -11.89
N LEU A 950 -20.10 -23.35 -10.88
CA LEU A 950 -21.53 -23.23 -10.58
C LEU A 950 -22.33 -22.60 -11.72
N PHE A 951 -21.74 -21.65 -12.44
CA PHE A 951 -22.41 -20.98 -13.55
C PHE A 951 -22.47 -21.86 -14.81
N LYS A 952 -21.34 -22.47 -15.21
CA LYS A 952 -21.22 -23.21 -16.49
C LYS A 952 -21.58 -24.70 -16.41
N PHE A 953 -21.39 -25.36 -15.26
CA PHE A 953 -21.56 -26.81 -15.09
C PHE A 953 -22.68 -27.17 -14.11
N GLN A 954 -23.81 -26.45 -14.18
CA GLN A 954 -24.92 -26.53 -13.20
C GLN A 954 -25.42 -27.97 -12.93
N GLY A 955 -25.48 -28.82 -13.97
CA GLY A 955 -25.95 -30.20 -13.85
C GLY A 955 -25.00 -31.12 -13.08
N GLU A 956 -23.69 -31.01 -13.33
CA GLU A 956 -22.65 -31.87 -12.75
C GLU A 956 -22.16 -31.35 -11.40
N ALA A 957 -22.08 -30.02 -11.23
CA ALA A 957 -21.58 -29.36 -10.03
C ALA A 957 -22.34 -29.78 -8.76
N ARG A 958 -23.66 -29.97 -8.84
CA ARG A 958 -24.47 -30.41 -7.69
C ARG A 958 -24.00 -31.74 -7.12
N ASN A 959 -23.80 -32.73 -7.98
CA ASN A 959 -23.42 -34.08 -7.55
C ASN A 959 -21.95 -34.13 -7.09
N LEU A 960 -21.06 -33.44 -7.80
CA LEU A 960 -19.63 -33.42 -7.49
C LEU A 960 -19.32 -32.66 -6.19
N LEU A 961 -19.96 -31.50 -5.95
CA LEU A 961 -19.79 -30.75 -4.71
C LEU A 961 -20.40 -31.49 -3.52
N ALA A 962 -21.56 -32.14 -3.70
CA ALA A 962 -22.17 -32.97 -2.66
C ALA A 962 -21.26 -34.15 -2.28
N ALA A 963 -20.71 -34.87 -3.27
CA ALA A 963 -19.78 -35.96 -3.03
C ALA A 963 -18.48 -35.48 -2.35
N SER A 964 -17.97 -34.32 -2.74
CA SER A 964 -16.77 -33.71 -2.15
C SER A 964 -16.99 -33.33 -0.68
N LEU A 965 -18.09 -32.67 -0.35
CA LEU A 965 -18.44 -32.32 1.02
C LEU A 965 -18.69 -33.55 1.92
N ALA A 966 -19.24 -34.62 1.36
CA ALA A 966 -19.42 -35.89 2.06
C ALA A 966 -18.07 -36.56 2.40
N SER A 967 -17.05 -36.41 1.54
CA SER A 967 -15.71 -36.97 1.78
C SER A 967 -14.89 -36.26 2.87
N LEU A 968 -15.31 -35.06 3.30
CA LEU A 968 -14.63 -34.21 4.28
C LEU A 968 -15.13 -34.39 5.73
N ALA A 969 -15.87 -35.47 6.02
CA ALA A 969 -16.34 -35.76 7.38
C ALA A 969 -15.16 -36.21 8.28
N GLY A 970 -15.01 -35.58 9.45
CA GLY A 970 -13.95 -35.90 10.42
C GLY A 970 -14.22 -37.21 11.19
N PRO A 971 -13.21 -37.78 11.89
CA PRO A 971 -13.34 -39.03 12.63
C PRO A 971 -14.39 -39.03 13.78
N ASN A 972 -14.86 -37.85 14.21
CA ASN A 972 -15.93 -37.69 15.21
C ASN A 972 -17.34 -37.47 14.63
N GLU A 973 -17.51 -37.39 13.29
CA GLU A 973 -18.82 -37.31 12.65
C GLU A 973 -19.26 -38.71 12.17
N GLN A 974 -19.51 -39.64 13.10
CA GLN A 974 -20.18 -40.90 12.77
C GLN A 974 -21.69 -40.67 12.58
N THR A 975 -22.08 -40.09 11.45
CA THR A 975 -23.44 -40.26 10.93
C THR A 975 -23.40 -41.21 9.72
N PRO A 976 -24.25 -42.26 9.70
CA PRO A 976 -24.30 -43.17 8.57
C PRO A 976 -24.87 -42.43 7.36
N SER A 977 -24.05 -42.30 6.31
CA SER A 977 -24.44 -41.93 4.94
C SER A 977 -25.28 -40.65 4.77
N GLY A 978 -24.81 -39.50 5.24
CA GLY A 978 -25.42 -38.20 4.94
C GLY A 978 -24.49 -37.01 5.22
N LEU A 979 -24.68 -35.89 4.50
CA LEU A 979 -24.03 -34.62 4.83
C LEU A 979 -24.60 -34.09 6.16
N SER A 980 -23.79 -33.41 6.96
CA SER A 980 -24.31 -32.70 8.14
C SER A 980 -25.31 -31.60 7.70
N LYS A 981 -26.32 -31.30 8.53
CA LYS A 981 -27.35 -30.28 8.22
C LYS A 981 -26.75 -28.92 7.82
N GLU A 982 -25.60 -28.57 8.39
CA GLU A 982 -24.88 -27.34 8.08
C GLU A 982 -24.23 -27.38 6.70
N LYS A 983 -23.61 -28.50 6.32
CA LYS A 983 -23.02 -28.71 4.99
C LYS A 983 -24.11 -28.78 3.90
N GLU A 984 -25.28 -29.36 4.20
CA GLU A 984 -26.44 -29.35 3.29
C GLU A 984 -26.99 -27.94 3.08
N ARG A 985 -27.14 -27.16 4.15
CA ARG A 985 -27.57 -25.75 4.08
C ARG A 985 -26.59 -24.91 3.27
N PHE A 986 -25.29 -25.07 3.53
CA PHE A 986 -24.24 -24.41 2.77
C PHE A 986 -24.33 -24.74 1.28
N LEU A 987 -24.42 -26.02 0.91
CA LEU A 987 -24.54 -26.46 -0.48
C LEU A 987 -25.80 -25.89 -1.15
N ALA A 988 -26.94 -25.88 -0.47
CA ALA A 988 -28.18 -25.31 -0.99
C ALA A 988 -28.06 -23.80 -1.25
N MET A 989 -27.47 -23.04 -0.32
CA MET A 989 -27.22 -21.61 -0.48
C MET A 989 -26.22 -21.34 -1.63
N LEU A 990 -25.18 -22.15 -1.73
CA LEU A 990 -24.15 -22.05 -2.76
C LEU A 990 -24.72 -22.30 -4.16
N LEU A 991 -25.54 -23.34 -4.33
CA LEU A 991 -26.23 -23.64 -5.59
C LEU A 991 -27.29 -22.58 -5.93
N GLY A 992 -27.98 -22.04 -4.91
CA GLY A 992 -28.96 -20.97 -5.07
C GLY A 992 -28.34 -19.66 -5.58
N ALA A 993 -27.11 -19.35 -5.15
CA ALA A 993 -26.40 -18.15 -5.58
C ALA A 993 -25.89 -18.20 -7.03
N ARG A 994 -25.78 -19.39 -7.65
CA ARG A 994 -25.41 -19.61 -9.06
C ARG A 994 -24.15 -18.85 -9.54
N GLY A 995 -23.19 -18.63 -8.63
CA GLY A 995 -21.96 -17.91 -8.92
C GLY A 995 -22.08 -16.37 -8.94
N GLY A 996 -23.18 -15.80 -8.42
CA GLY A 996 -23.36 -14.36 -8.27
C GLY A 996 -22.55 -13.73 -7.13
N ALA A 997 -22.74 -12.42 -6.89
CA ALA A 997 -22.00 -11.66 -5.87
C ALA A 997 -22.14 -12.26 -4.45
N ALA A 998 -23.31 -12.82 -4.12
CA ALA A 998 -23.58 -13.45 -2.84
C ALA A 998 -22.75 -14.72 -2.57
N THR A 999 -22.25 -15.41 -3.60
CA THR A 999 -21.47 -16.66 -3.46
C THR A 999 -20.25 -16.46 -2.56
N GLN A 1000 -19.60 -15.31 -2.66
CA GLN A 1000 -18.38 -15.02 -1.91
C GLN A 1000 -18.66 -14.86 -0.41
N GLU A 1001 -19.75 -14.19 -0.06
CA GLU A 1001 -20.14 -14.01 1.34
C GLU A 1001 -20.61 -15.32 1.99
N ILE A 1002 -21.32 -16.16 1.23
CA ILE A 1002 -21.72 -17.50 1.66
C ILE A 1002 -20.49 -18.36 1.97
N VAL A 1003 -19.48 -18.34 1.09
CA VAL A 1003 -18.22 -19.07 1.27
C VAL A 1003 -17.43 -18.55 2.47
N ARG A 1004 -17.31 -17.23 2.64
CA ARG A 1004 -16.63 -16.64 3.82
C ARG A 1004 -17.32 -17.02 5.12
N THR A 1005 -18.64 -16.92 5.16
CA THR A 1005 -19.43 -17.28 6.35
C THR A 1005 -19.21 -18.76 6.71
N TYR A 1006 -19.23 -19.64 5.71
CA TYR A 1006 -18.96 -21.06 5.92
C TYR A 1006 -17.51 -21.31 6.40
N TRP A 1007 -16.51 -20.66 5.81
CA TRP A 1007 -15.11 -20.79 6.23
C TRP A 1007 -14.91 -20.33 7.68
N ILE A 1008 -15.54 -19.23 8.10
CA ILE A 1008 -15.51 -18.74 9.49
C ILE A 1008 -16.11 -19.79 10.43
N ASN A 1009 -17.25 -20.39 10.07
CA ASN A 1009 -17.88 -21.45 10.86
C ASN A 1009 -16.96 -22.69 11.00
N CYS A 1010 -16.17 -23.01 9.98
CA CYS A 1010 -15.22 -24.13 10.02
C CYS A 1010 -13.96 -23.84 10.87
N ARG A 1011 -13.50 -22.59 10.97
CA ARG A 1011 -12.25 -22.20 11.67
C ARG A 1011 -12.48 -21.65 13.10
N GLY A 1012 -13.69 -21.18 13.41
CA GLY A 1012 -14.07 -20.60 14.71
C GLY A 1012 -14.04 -19.06 14.74
N ALA A 1013 -14.82 -18.47 15.65
CA ALA A 1013 -15.04 -17.02 15.74
C ALA A 1013 -13.76 -16.19 15.95
N GLY A 1014 -12.70 -16.78 16.53
CA GLY A 1014 -11.38 -16.18 16.72
C GLY A 1014 -10.68 -15.70 15.43
N PHE A 1015 -11.12 -16.15 14.24
CA PHE A 1015 -10.60 -15.70 12.94
C PHE A 1015 -11.46 -14.62 12.28
N ALA A 1016 -12.51 -14.12 12.95
CA ALA A 1016 -13.24 -12.92 12.54
C ALA A 1016 -12.42 -11.63 12.76
N TYR A 1017 -11.38 -11.69 13.60
CA TYR A 1017 -10.75 -10.56 14.32
C TYR A 1017 -9.47 -9.97 13.70
N GLN A 1018 -9.03 -10.41 12.53
CA GLN A 1018 -7.92 -9.75 11.82
C GLN A 1018 -8.44 -9.27 10.46
N ALA A 1019 -8.77 -7.98 10.42
CA ALA A 1019 -8.91 -7.19 9.21
C ALA A 1019 -7.56 -6.54 8.92
#